data_AF-A0A9N8WYI1-F1
#
_entry.id   AF-A0A9N8WYI1-F1
#
_cell.length_a   1.000
_cell.length_b   1.000
_cell.length_c   1.000
_cell.angle_alpha   90.00
_cell.angle_beta   90.00
_cell.angle_gamma   90.00
#
_symmetry.space_group_name_H-M   'P 1'
#
loop_
_entity.id
_entity.type
_entity.pdbx_description
1 polymer ?
#
loop_
_entity_poly.entity_id
_entity_poly.type
_entity_poly.pdbx_seq_one_letter_code
_entity_poly.pdbx_strand_id
1 'polypeptide(L)'
;MARRRKTPMGLSPNADDLLSSTRTVGSSNYPPSESGQKQEQVIHEYDSEKSRRRLEEHGYHHLVTSKSVREVLEDFNSKVKENEKRAASREEFLYANNGNPTHFLGTYVQSRELLIDISGRDMTKSPAELTPIKTSSLFGVVDSGQTYGLIFGKMLASEGMKQLESFSKAFPLPWAKLSKGMAVWDFTTASYHEPPTGSAVFLCVSPEGTQTEFNHGLGRLSQLRIEENEARNNIRKLVLFIQQECGLTSPYGYDAERDEEENEQVLHILRNYGYKKNIVKMARSIPTQENLIMALKNTVDPEPNHEYQMSKQVALTQTMHLLFAIAKRSHLVEVLHFHKTPLLDRRLLAIILRACPHVKMIGIYECPMLHLGDVIFLLDLIHEVNEERKAKHLPPVEALDFYPRYHAGRPYKTTREFETYGFTWKVENNEEVQRGVLTVIMQAVLKSREMKIKLLMDENAAFMTFLSNIPMVPGKVFAFLDGLYRLLDLKSVKSKDQNAMKQAKYDVLKAVRSGLVSHKRDNRNYYLEMGTKFYFCASCGYEFLFEFFHPNNRFATQFDNWLCTGCILRSKLDEEADHQKLWSKDIMTGFYPDWKPTEFNADAPILDNGQDLVRFKTDKAERDPLPSQALLPDGNFYQPSNGNQLVRDLKRHYDSVQGLPTLTTLLKADGLRQKARDAALIADSERSLALYLRTYPHLRDPSMRPTLVSMIHEIGAPNHYDEDQGHQIPRNRNGVKSTHTFETAVEMYRTLDEPYKGTFGPYEHPGNDTWTPNGKVKDGFW
;
A
#
# COMPACT_ATOMS: atom_id res chain seq x y z
N MET A 1 -68.74 14.37 2.83
CA MET A 1 -69.92 15.23 2.65
C MET A 1 -69.88 15.84 1.26
N ALA A 2 -71.04 15.83 0.58
CA ALA A 2 -71.43 16.51 -0.68
C ALA A 2 -70.59 16.22 -1.96
N ARG A 3 -71.07 15.45 -2.96
CA ARG A 3 -72.11 15.74 -4.00
C ARG A 3 -71.64 16.82 -4.99
N ARG A 4 -71.87 16.79 -6.31
CA ARG A 4 -72.51 15.88 -7.30
C ARG A 4 -72.37 16.59 -8.68
N ARG A 5 -72.34 15.80 -9.78
CA ARG A 5 -73.02 16.02 -11.10
C ARG A 5 -72.64 17.23 -11.97
N LYS A 6 -72.92 17.30 -13.28
CA LYS A 6 -73.00 16.41 -14.46
C LYS A 6 -73.43 17.36 -15.61
N THR A 7 -72.74 17.31 -16.78
CA THR A 7 -73.25 17.51 -18.18
C THR A 7 -73.87 18.88 -18.61
N PRO A 8 -74.17 19.14 -19.91
CA PRO A 8 -73.39 18.97 -21.16
C PRO A 8 -73.66 20.08 -22.26
N MET A 9 -73.06 19.89 -23.45
CA MET A 9 -73.51 20.27 -24.82
C MET A 9 -73.70 21.74 -25.25
N GLY A 10 -73.13 22.06 -26.42
CA GLY A 10 -73.89 22.77 -27.46
C GLY A 10 -73.12 23.70 -28.41
N LEU A 11 -73.17 23.33 -29.71
CA LEU A 11 -73.36 24.19 -30.89
C LEU A 11 -72.15 24.69 -31.71
N SER A 12 -72.05 24.10 -32.90
CA SER A 12 -71.54 24.63 -34.19
C SER A 12 -72.63 25.51 -34.85
N PRO A 13 -72.33 26.44 -35.79
CA PRO A 13 -72.25 26.10 -37.23
C PRO A 13 -71.29 26.95 -38.11
N ASN A 14 -70.79 26.33 -39.21
CA ASN A 14 -70.74 26.75 -40.64
C ASN A 14 -70.32 28.19 -41.04
N ALA A 15 -69.75 28.50 -42.21
CA ALA A 15 -69.34 27.78 -43.43
C ALA A 15 -68.56 28.78 -44.34
N ASP A 16 -67.79 28.22 -45.28
CA ASP A 16 -67.47 28.67 -46.66
C ASP A 16 -67.05 30.13 -46.94
N ASP A 17 -65.89 30.36 -47.57
CA ASP A 17 -65.83 30.38 -49.04
C ASP A 17 -64.44 30.71 -49.64
N LEU A 18 -64.25 30.13 -50.83
CA LEU A 18 -63.48 30.61 -52.01
C LEU A 18 -61.96 30.39 -52.17
N LEU A 19 -61.70 29.59 -53.21
CA LEU A 19 -60.49 29.33 -53.98
C LEU A 19 -60.04 30.57 -54.79
N SER A 20 -58.73 30.79 -54.95
CA SER A 20 -58.06 30.76 -56.27
C SER A 20 -56.53 30.99 -56.24
N SER A 21 -55.87 30.16 -57.06
CA SER A 21 -54.59 30.27 -57.79
C SER A 21 -53.82 31.62 -57.76
N THR A 22 -52.49 31.65 -57.66
CA THR A 22 -51.55 31.30 -58.73
C THR A 22 -50.09 31.45 -58.25
N ARG A 23 -49.20 30.62 -58.81
CA ARG A 23 -47.73 30.69 -58.68
C ARG A 23 -47.18 32.00 -59.28
N THR A 24 -46.19 32.59 -58.62
CA THR A 24 -44.99 33.13 -59.31
C THR A 24 -43.81 33.26 -58.36
N VAL A 25 -42.63 33.18 -58.96
CA VAL A 25 -41.32 32.86 -58.43
C VAL A 25 -40.60 34.12 -57.95
N GLY A 26 -39.82 33.98 -56.87
CA GLY A 26 -38.50 34.62 -56.78
C GLY A 26 -38.35 35.77 -55.80
N SER A 27 -37.57 35.50 -54.74
CA SER A 27 -36.44 36.30 -54.26
C SER A 27 -36.46 36.65 -52.77
N SER A 28 -35.33 36.30 -52.13
CA SER A 28 -34.64 37.04 -51.07
C SER A 28 -35.11 36.93 -49.61
N ASN A 29 -34.33 36.10 -48.90
CA ASN A 29 -33.61 36.39 -47.65
C ASN A 29 -34.37 36.47 -46.30
N TYR A 30 -33.81 35.67 -45.38
CA TYR A 30 -34.00 35.52 -43.93
C TYR A 30 -35.15 34.64 -43.44
N PRO A 31 -34.87 33.48 -42.81
CA PRO A 31 -35.77 32.92 -41.82
C PRO A 31 -35.69 33.72 -40.51
N PRO A 32 -36.83 34.06 -39.90
CA PRO A 32 -36.90 34.52 -38.52
C PRO A 32 -36.64 33.36 -37.57
N SER A 33 -36.09 33.71 -36.40
CA SER A 33 -35.87 32.91 -35.21
C SER A 33 -36.84 31.73 -35.02
N GLU A 34 -36.37 30.51 -35.26
CA GLU A 34 -36.94 29.34 -34.62
C GLU A 34 -36.56 29.37 -33.14
N SER A 35 -37.57 29.60 -32.31
CA SER A 35 -37.57 29.30 -30.89
C SER A 35 -37.12 27.85 -30.72
N GLY A 36 -35.85 27.66 -30.37
CA GLY A 36 -35.28 26.35 -30.11
C GLY A 36 -36.09 25.63 -29.04
N GLN A 37 -36.92 24.68 -29.48
CA GLN A 37 -37.39 23.61 -28.62
C GLN A 37 -36.11 22.93 -28.10
N LYS A 38 -35.80 23.12 -26.82
CA LYS A 38 -34.88 22.24 -26.09
C LYS A 38 -35.46 20.83 -26.22
N GLN A 39 -34.98 20.06 -27.20
CA GLN A 39 -35.12 18.62 -27.18
C GLN A 39 -34.46 18.16 -25.88
N GLU A 40 -35.27 17.81 -24.88
CA GLU A 40 -34.79 17.07 -23.71
C GLU A 40 -34.13 15.80 -24.23
N GLN A 41 -32.80 15.72 -24.11
CA GLN A 41 -32.07 14.51 -24.44
C GLN A 41 -32.62 13.37 -23.58
N VAL A 42 -33.22 12.37 -24.24
CA VAL A 42 -33.73 11.17 -23.59
C VAL A 42 -32.54 10.38 -23.04
N ILE A 43 -32.50 10.21 -21.72
CA ILE A 43 -31.47 9.40 -21.06
C ILE A 43 -31.79 7.92 -21.30
N HIS A 44 -30.89 7.22 -22.00
CA HIS A 44 -31.03 5.80 -22.31
C HIS A 44 -30.67 4.95 -21.09
N GLU A 45 -31.41 3.86 -20.89
CA GLU A 45 -31.14 2.90 -19.81
C GLU A 45 -29.79 2.21 -20.03
N TYR A 46 -28.97 2.15 -18.99
CA TYR A 46 -27.66 1.50 -18.98
C TYR A 46 -27.51 0.70 -17.67
N ASP A 47 -27.25 -0.59 -17.81
CA ASP A 47 -27.25 -1.58 -16.72
C ASP A 47 -25.93 -2.37 -16.70
N SER A 48 -25.84 -3.39 -15.83
CA SER A 48 -24.63 -4.21 -15.70
C SER A 48 -24.27 -4.93 -17.00
N GLU A 49 -25.26 -5.34 -17.78
CA GLU A 49 -25.10 -6.14 -18.99
C GLU A 49 -24.58 -5.26 -20.13
N LYS A 50 -25.15 -4.07 -20.31
CA LYS A 50 -24.66 -3.08 -21.28
C LYS A 50 -23.26 -2.61 -20.95
N SER A 51 -22.95 -2.43 -19.67
CA SER A 51 -21.60 -2.14 -19.18
C SER A 51 -20.61 -3.26 -19.54
N ARG A 52 -20.98 -4.53 -19.33
CA ARG A 52 -20.18 -5.70 -19.73
C ARG A 52 -19.93 -5.74 -21.23
N ARG A 53 -21.00 -5.63 -22.05
CA ARG A 53 -20.89 -5.67 -23.52
C ARG A 53 -20.00 -4.56 -24.05
N ARG A 54 -20.14 -3.34 -23.53
CA ARG A 54 -19.27 -2.21 -23.90
C ARG A 54 -17.80 -2.52 -23.64
N LEU A 55 -17.49 -3.15 -22.51
CA LEU A 55 -16.12 -3.51 -22.16
C LEU A 55 -15.56 -4.62 -23.07
N GLU A 56 -16.39 -5.58 -23.48
CA GLU A 56 -16.03 -6.62 -24.46
C GLU A 56 -15.75 -6.03 -25.86
N GLU A 57 -16.55 -5.05 -26.29
CA GLU A 57 -16.45 -4.43 -27.61
C GLU A 57 -15.30 -3.43 -27.73
N HIS A 58 -15.10 -2.60 -26.70
CA HIS A 58 -14.20 -1.44 -26.77
C HIS A 58 -12.92 -1.61 -25.95
N GLY A 59 -12.85 -2.63 -25.10
CA GLY A 59 -11.73 -2.82 -24.17
C GLY A 59 -11.67 -1.74 -23.09
N TYR A 60 -10.51 -1.67 -22.42
CA TYR A 60 -10.21 -0.64 -21.43
C TYR A 60 -9.74 0.65 -22.10
N HIS A 61 -9.88 1.75 -21.37
CA HIS A 61 -9.26 3.02 -21.73
C HIS A 61 -7.74 2.90 -21.92
N HIS A 62 -7.19 3.53 -22.96
CA HIS A 62 -5.77 3.42 -23.34
C HIS A 62 -4.78 3.83 -22.24
N LEU A 63 -5.16 4.77 -21.35
CA LEU A 63 -4.35 5.16 -20.19
C LEU A 63 -4.35 4.13 -19.05
N VAL A 64 -5.19 3.09 -19.12
CA VAL A 64 -5.26 2.03 -18.11
C VAL A 64 -4.36 0.87 -18.52
N THR A 65 -4.58 0.36 -19.73
CA THR A 65 -3.86 -0.80 -20.27
C THR A 65 -4.15 -0.93 -21.77
N SER A 66 -3.13 -1.33 -22.53
CA SER A 66 -3.26 -1.75 -23.93
C SER A 66 -3.81 -3.19 -24.07
N LYS A 67 -3.74 -3.99 -22.99
CA LYS A 67 -4.25 -5.37 -22.95
C LYS A 67 -5.76 -5.42 -23.12
N SER A 68 -6.22 -6.43 -23.86
CA SER A 68 -7.62 -6.82 -23.94
C SER A 68 -8.15 -7.30 -22.59
N VAL A 69 -9.47 -7.31 -22.45
CA VAL A 69 -10.15 -7.85 -21.26
C VAL A 69 -9.71 -9.29 -20.99
N ARG A 70 -9.58 -10.10 -22.04
CA ARG A 70 -9.18 -11.50 -21.93
C ARG A 70 -7.75 -11.66 -21.40
N GLU A 71 -6.79 -10.91 -21.94
CA GLU A 71 -5.39 -10.95 -21.49
C GLU A 71 -5.27 -10.55 -20.02
N VAL A 72 -6.02 -9.54 -19.56
CA VAL A 72 -6.05 -9.15 -18.14
C VAL A 72 -6.56 -10.29 -17.24
N LEU A 73 -7.57 -11.04 -17.69
CA LEU A 73 -8.10 -12.19 -16.95
C LEU A 73 -7.14 -13.38 -16.99
N GLU A 74 -6.45 -13.61 -18.11
CA GLU A 74 -5.43 -14.66 -18.26
C GLU A 74 -4.19 -14.39 -17.38
N ASP A 75 -3.76 -13.12 -17.30
CA ASP A 75 -2.71 -12.68 -16.37
C ASP A 75 -3.12 -12.94 -14.92
N PHE A 76 -4.35 -12.58 -14.54
CA PHE A 76 -4.85 -12.85 -13.20
C PHE A 76 -4.91 -14.36 -12.92
N ASN A 77 -5.41 -15.16 -13.87
CA ASN A 77 -5.48 -16.61 -13.73
C ASN A 77 -4.10 -17.26 -13.61
N SER A 78 -3.08 -16.69 -14.25
CA SER A 78 -1.70 -17.15 -14.11
C SER A 78 -1.19 -16.96 -12.67
N LYS A 79 -1.52 -15.84 -12.04
CA LYS A 79 -1.21 -15.57 -10.63
C LYS A 79 -1.97 -16.50 -9.68
N VAL A 80 -3.24 -16.81 -9.99
CA VAL A 80 -4.03 -17.81 -9.24
C VAL A 80 -3.33 -19.18 -9.29
N LYS A 81 -2.98 -19.66 -10.48
CA LYS A 81 -2.27 -20.95 -10.66
C LYS A 81 -0.91 -20.98 -9.98
N GLU A 82 -0.17 -19.86 -10.00
CA GLU A 82 1.07 -19.74 -9.26
C GLU A 82 0.82 -19.81 -7.75
N ASN A 83 -0.20 -19.12 -7.25
CA ASN A 83 -0.58 -19.15 -5.85
C ASN A 83 -1.05 -20.53 -5.36
N GLU A 84 -1.65 -21.34 -6.22
CA GLU A 84 -2.09 -22.71 -5.91
C GLU A 84 -0.92 -23.67 -5.60
N LYS A 85 0.28 -23.38 -6.13
CA LYS A 85 1.52 -24.13 -5.88
C LYS A 85 2.06 -23.97 -4.46
N ARG A 86 1.43 -23.15 -3.62
CA ARG A 86 1.77 -23.02 -2.19
C ARG A 86 1.86 -24.40 -1.54
N ALA A 87 2.95 -24.65 -0.83
CA ALA A 87 3.21 -25.91 -0.14
C ALA A 87 1.99 -26.33 0.70
N ALA A 88 1.60 -27.60 0.67
CA ALA A 88 0.41 -28.09 1.36
C ALA A 88 0.58 -28.15 2.88
N SER A 89 1.82 -28.18 3.38
CA SER A 89 2.13 -28.14 4.80
C SER A 89 3.46 -27.44 5.09
N ARG A 90 3.72 -27.18 6.37
CA ARG A 90 4.98 -26.62 6.86
C ARG A 90 6.15 -27.54 6.54
N GLU A 91 5.96 -28.85 6.67
CA GLU A 91 6.99 -29.87 6.39
C GLU A 91 7.36 -29.88 4.91
N GLU A 92 6.37 -29.80 4.01
CA GLU A 92 6.65 -29.69 2.57
C GLU A 92 7.43 -28.41 2.26
N PHE A 93 7.05 -27.28 2.86
CA PHE A 93 7.79 -26.04 2.69
C PHE A 93 9.25 -26.15 3.14
N LEU A 94 9.50 -26.67 4.34
CA LEU A 94 10.86 -26.76 4.89
C LEU A 94 11.71 -27.81 4.18
N TYR A 95 11.18 -29.01 3.93
CA TYR A 95 11.99 -30.15 3.47
C TYR A 95 11.92 -30.40 1.96
N ALA A 96 10.75 -30.26 1.34
CA ALA A 96 10.62 -30.50 -0.11
C ALA A 96 11.03 -29.26 -0.91
N ASN A 97 10.68 -28.08 -0.42
CA ASN A 97 10.97 -26.81 -1.10
C ASN A 97 12.22 -26.10 -0.55
N ASN A 98 12.92 -26.71 0.41
CA ASN A 98 14.10 -26.14 1.07
C ASN A 98 13.84 -24.72 1.62
N GLY A 99 12.61 -24.45 2.06
CA GLY A 99 12.23 -23.14 2.58
C GLY A 99 11.96 -22.07 1.54
N ASN A 100 11.96 -22.41 0.25
CA ASN A 100 11.64 -21.46 -0.79
C ASN A 100 10.13 -21.36 -0.97
N PRO A 101 9.54 -20.15 -0.92
CA PRO A 101 8.13 -19.99 -1.24
C PRO A 101 7.87 -20.34 -2.70
N THR A 102 6.82 -21.14 -2.93
CA THR A 102 6.43 -21.63 -4.26
C THR A 102 5.18 -20.94 -4.83
N HIS A 103 4.59 -20.02 -4.06
CA HIS A 103 3.36 -19.31 -4.40
C HIS A 103 3.65 -17.91 -4.94
N PHE A 104 2.62 -17.25 -5.46
CA PHE A 104 2.75 -15.88 -5.97
C PHE A 104 3.16 -14.89 -4.87
N LEU A 105 4.35 -14.32 -5.02
CA LEU A 105 4.96 -13.39 -4.04
C LEU A 105 4.66 -11.92 -4.30
N GLY A 106 4.25 -11.56 -5.52
CA GLY A 106 4.06 -10.16 -5.90
C GLY A 106 5.34 -9.31 -5.81
N THR A 107 6.52 -9.92 -5.98
CA THR A 107 7.81 -9.21 -6.06
C THR A 107 7.85 -8.34 -7.31
N TYR A 108 8.24 -7.07 -7.17
CA TYR A 108 8.30 -6.13 -8.31
C TYR A 108 9.65 -6.18 -9.02
N VAL A 109 10.73 -6.06 -8.23
CA VAL A 109 12.13 -6.03 -8.70
C VAL A 109 12.98 -6.81 -7.70
N GLN A 110 13.98 -7.56 -8.19
CA GLN A 110 14.98 -8.21 -7.34
C GLN A 110 16.19 -7.28 -7.15
N SER A 111 16.44 -6.84 -5.91
CA SER A 111 17.53 -5.89 -5.61
C SER A 111 18.91 -6.47 -5.89
N ARG A 112 19.09 -7.78 -5.70
CA ARG A 112 20.35 -8.49 -5.99
C ARG A 112 20.86 -8.25 -7.41
N GLU A 113 19.96 -8.14 -8.38
CA GLU A 113 20.29 -7.99 -9.80
C GLU A 113 20.94 -6.62 -10.11
N LEU A 114 20.84 -5.67 -9.18
CA LEU A 114 21.46 -4.35 -9.28
C LEU A 114 22.86 -4.31 -8.65
N LEU A 115 23.26 -5.33 -7.88
CA LEU A 115 24.56 -5.45 -7.23
C LEU A 115 25.40 -6.57 -7.85
N ILE A 116 25.73 -6.44 -9.13
CA ILE A 116 26.51 -7.46 -9.86
C ILE A 116 27.96 -7.44 -9.35
N ASP A 117 28.43 -8.59 -8.85
CA ASP A 117 29.83 -8.73 -8.46
C ASP A 117 30.76 -8.67 -9.68
N ILE A 118 31.58 -7.64 -9.73
CA ILE A 118 32.61 -7.42 -10.76
C ILE A 118 34.03 -7.49 -10.21
N SER A 119 34.18 -7.88 -8.94
CA SER A 119 35.47 -8.05 -8.27
C SER A 119 36.36 -8.99 -9.10
N GLY A 120 37.42 -8.45 -9.71
CA GLY A 120 38.36 -9.21 -10.53
C GLY A 120 38.21 -9.05 -12.05
N ARG A 121 37.27 -8.22 -12.54
CA ARG A 121 37.20 -7.84 -13.97
C ARG A 121 37.81 -6.46 -14.18
N ASP A 122 38.87 -6.39 -14.97
CA ASP A 122 39.47 -5.12 -15.38
C ASP A 122 38.60 -4.46 -16.46
N MET A 123 37.72 -3.57 -16.01
CA MET A 123 36.78 -2.82 -16.86
C MET A 123 37.45 -1.70 -17.68
N THR A 124 38.77 -1.50 -17.52
CA THR A 124 39.56 -0.57 -18.34
C THR A 124 40.05 -1.18 -19.64
N LYS A 125 39.97 -2.52 -19.77
CA LYS A 125 40.36 -3.25 -20.98
C LYS A 125 39.38 -3.04 -22.12
N SER A 126 39.90 -3.14 -23.35
CA SER A 126 39.09 -2.99 -24.56
C SER A 126 38.02 -4.09 -24.65
N PRO A 127 36.86 -3.84 -25.28
CA PRO A 127 35.82 -4.87 -25.46
C PRO A 127 36.32 -6.16 -26.13
N ALA A 128 37.38 -6.06 -26.95
CA ALA A 128 38.01 -7.20 -27.62
C ALA A 128 38.73 -8.15 -26.65
N GLU A 129 39.14 -7.67 -25.48
CA GLU A 129 39.89 -8.44 -24.46
C GLU A 129 38.98 -9.10 -23.40
N LEU A 130 37.66 -8.90 -23.48
CA LEU A 130 36.67 -9.36 -22.48
C LEU A 130 35.81 -10.57 -22.94
N THR A 131 36.25 -11.41 -23.88
CA THR A 131 35.45 -12.51 -24.46
C THR A 131 35.21 -13.72 -23.51
N PRO A 132 34.08 -14.48 -23.62
CA PRO A 132 33.17 -14.63 -24.78
C PRO A 132 31.74 -14.11 -24.54
N ILE A 133 31.54 -13.03 -23.78
CA ILE A 133 30.22 -12.38 -23.69
C ILE A 133 30.11 -11.44 -24.88
N LYS A 134 29.03 -11.54 -25.68
CA LYS A 134 28.72 -10.58 -26.76
C LYS A 134 28.82 -9.15 -26.20
N THR A 135 29.93 -8.47 -26.44
CA THR A 135 30.10 -7.08 -26.02
C THR A 135 29.18 -6.23 -26.87
N SER A 136 28.09 -5.74 -26.27
CA SER A 136 27.14 -4.86 -26.94
C SER A 136 27.85 -3.58 -27.38
N SER A 137 27.42 -2.98 -28.49
CA SER A 137 27.85 -1.64 -28.93
C SER A 137 27.67 -0.54 -27.86
N LEU A 138 26.83 -0.80 -26.85
CA LEU A 138 26.56 0.12 -25.73
C LEU A 138 27.73 0.25 -24.73
N PHE A 139 28.68 -0.69 -24.69
CA PHE A 139 29.71 -0.73 -23.63
C PHE A 139 30.58 0.54 -23.56
N GLY A 140 30.84 1.18 -24.70
CA GLY A 140 31.53 2.48 -24.77
C GLY A 140 30.64 3.68 -24.44
N VAL A 141 29.33 3.56 -24.69
CA VAL A 141 28.33 4.63 -24.47
C VAL A 141 27.96 4.76 -22.99
N VAL A 142 27.91 3.65 -22.27
CA VAL A 142 27.55 3.60 -20.83
C VAL A 142 28.73 3.86 -19.89
N ASP A 143 29.81 4.45 -20.42
CA ASP A 143 30.98 4.78 -19.61
C ASP A 143 30.67 5.89 -18.61
N SER A 144 30.57 5.52 -17.33
CA SER A 144 30.32 6.47 -16.23
C SER A 144 31.47 7.43 -15.94
N GLY A 145 32.65 7.21 -16.53
CA GLY A 145 33.72 8.20 -16.57
C GLY A 145 33.47 9.32 -17.58
N GLN A 146 32.47 9.19 -18.45
CA GLN A 146 32.09 10.15 -19.47
C GLN A 146 30.73 10.80 -19.14
N THR A 147 30.54 12.05 -19.56
CA THR A 147 29.28 12.80 -19.36
C THR A 147 28.07 12.07 -19.92
N TYR A 148 28.21 11.40 -21.07
CA TYR A 148 27.12 10.64 -21.69
C TYR A 148 26.66 9.45 -20.84
N GLY A 149 27.58 8.71 -20.20
CA GLY A 149 27.21 7.60 -19.32
C GLY A 149 26.49 8.07 -18.06
N LEU A 150 26.90 9.21 -17.49
CA LEU A 150 26.19 9.83 -16.36
C LEU A 150 24.77 10.28 -16.76
N ILE A 151 24.60 10.89 -17.93
CA ILE A 151 23.29 11.29 -18.46
C ILE A 151 22.42 10.06 -18.72
N PHE A 152 22.97 9.05 -19.41
CA PHE A 152 22.26 7.81 -19.70
C PHE A 152 21.80 7.11 -18.42
N GLY A 153 22.67 7.03 -17.42
CA GLY A 153 22.33 6.46 -16.11
C GLY A 153 21.19 7.21 -15.45
N LYS A 154 21.24 8.55 -15.44
CA LYS A 154 20.14 9.38 -14.92
C LYS A 154 18.84 9.16 -15.68
N MET A 155 18.88 9.12 -17.02
CA MET A 155 17.70 8.87 -17.85
C MET A 155 17.09 7.50 -17.51
N LEU A 156 17.90 6.44 -17.54
CA LEU A 156 17.43 5.09 -17.24
C LEU A 156 16.84 4.98 -15.82
N ALA A 157 17.48 5.59 -14.83
CA ALA A 157 16.96 5.60 -13.46
C ALA A 157 15.69 6.45 -13.31
N SER A 158 15.50 7.46 -14.17
CA SER A 158 14.29 8.29 -14.16
C SER A 158 13.08 7.58 -14.77
N GLU A 159 13.26 6.48 -15.50
CA GLU A 159 12.18 5.66 -16.07
C GLU A 159 11.58 4.64 -15.07
N GLY A 160 12.24 4.44 -13.93
CA GLY A 160 11.80 3.48 -12.90
C GLY A 160 12.79 2.34 -12.65
N MET A 161 12.58 1.61 -11.54
CA MET A 161 13.53 0.56 -11.12
C MET A 161 13.48 -0.68 -11.99
N LYS A 162 12.32 -1.01 -12.57
CA LYS A 162 12.16 -2.19 -13.44
C LYS A 162 13.03 -2.11 -14.69
N GLN A 163 13.25 -0.91 -15.21
CA GLN A 163 14.10 -0.62 -16.36
C GLN A 163 15.58 -0.82 -15.99
N LEU A 164 15.99 -0.39 -14.80
CA LEU A 164 17.33 -0.64 -14.25
C LEU A 164 17.58 -2.15 -14.11
N GLU A 165 16.65 -2.90 -13.51
CA GLU A 165 16.75 -4.35 -13.36
C GLU A 165 16.76 -5.09 -14.71
N SER A 166 15.88 -4.68 -15.64
CA SER A 166 15.83 -5.28 -16.97
C SER A 166 17.14 -5.04 -17.73
N PHE A 167 17.71 -3.84 -17.59
CA PHE A 167 19.01 -3.51 -18.18
C PHE A 167 20.15 -4.29 -17.52
N SER A 168 20.15 -4.44 -16.19
CA SER A 168 21.19 -5.19 -15.49
C SER A 168 21.19 -6.68 -15.85
N LYS A 169 19.99 -7.29 -15.96
CA LYS A 169 19.79 -8.67 -16.43
C LYS A 169 20.23 -8.87 -17.87
N ALA A 170 19.84 -7.96 -18.77
CA ALA A 170 20.15 -8.08 -20.20
C ALA A 170 21.63 -7.77 -20.51
N PHE A 171 22.22 -6.82 -19.77
CA PHE A 171 23.56 -6.30 -20.04
C PHE A 171 24.40 -6.16 -18.74
N PRO A 172 24.80 -7.28 -18.09
CA PRO A 172 25.53 -7.24 -16.82
C PRO A 172 26.84 -6.42 -16.85
N LEU A 173 27.61 -6.55 -17.93
CA LEU A 173 28.89 -5.84 -18.11
C LEU A 173 28.68 -4.33 -18.34
N PRO A 174 27.82 -3.88 -19.27
CA PRO A 174 27.41 -2.48 -19.36
C PRO A 174 26.82 -1.92 -18.06
N TRP A 175 25.99 -2.67 -17.33
CA TRP A 175 25.44 -2.24 -16.04
C TRP A 175 26.53 -1.98 -15.01
N ALA A 176 27.49 -2.88 -14.88
CA ALA A 176 28.64 -2.68 -14.00
C ALA A 176 29.42 -1.39 -14.29
N LYS A 177 29.54 -1.01 -15.57
CA LYS A 177 30.18 0.24 -15.96
C LYS A 177 29.30 1.45 -15.66
N LEU A 178 28.00 1.34 -15.92
CA LEU A 178 27.02 2.40 -15.72
C LEU A 178 26.81 2.73 -14.23
N SER A 179 26.67 1.70 -13.39
CA SER A 179 26.39 1.79 -11.96
C SER A 179 27.50 2.48 -11.18
N LYS A 180 28.77 2.43 -11.63
CA LYS A 180 29.89 3.24 -11.07
C LYS A 180 29.64 4.74 -11.11
N GLY A 181 28.84 5.19 -12.07
CA GLY A 181 28.43 6.59 -12.14
C GLY A 181 27.47 6.92 -11.02
N MET A 182 26.58 6.00 -10.67
CA MET A 182 25.49 6.14 -9.72
C MET A 182 25.96 5.94 -8.27
N ALA A 183 25.27 6.58 -7.32
CA ALA A 183 25.43 6.27 -5.91
C ALA A 183 24.55 5.07 -5.55
N VAL A 184 24.99 3.86 -5.92
CA VAL A 184 24.30 2.61 -5.55
C VAL A 184 24.75 2.21 -4.15
N TRP A 185 23.88 2.43 -3.17
CA TRP A 185 24.06 2.11 -1.76
C TRP A 185 23.49 0.73 -1.45
N ASP A 186 24.35 -0.20 -1.04
CA ASP A 186 23.96 -1.47 -0.49
C ASP A 186 23.63 -1.29 1.00
N PHE A 187 22.35 -1.44 1.33
CA PHE A 187 21.84 -1.29 2.69
C PHE A 187 22.40 -2.37 3.63
N THR A 188 22.60 -3.60 3.14
CA THR A 188 23.08 -4.73 3.95
C THR A 188 24.51 -4.46 4.42
N THR A 189 25.37 -3.95 3.54
CA THR A 189 26.76 -3.65 3.87
C THR A 189 26.99 -2.22 4.35
N ALA A 190 25.99 -1.34 4.26
CA ALA A 190 26.09 0.11 4.48
C ALA A 190 27.31 0.74 3.79
N SER A 191 27.45 0.39 2.51
CA SER A 191 28.52 0.89 1.69
C SER A 191 28.01 1.14 0.27
N TYR A 192 28.72 1.97 -0.47
CA TYR A 192 28.48 2.04 -1.90
C TYR A 192 29.01 0.77 -2.57
N HIS A 193 28.26 0.23 -3.52
CA HIS A 193 28.69 -0.88 -4.36
C HIS A 193 30.04 -0.56 -5.03
N GLU A 194 30.18 0.66 -5.54
CA GLU A 194 31.41 1.24 -6.06
C GLU A 194 31.47 2.73 -5.66
N PRO A 195 32.66 3.33 -5.44
CA PRO A 195 32.77 4.76 -5.14
C PRO A 195 32.14 5.61 -6.26
N PRO A 196 31.09 6.41 -5.95
CA PRO A 196 30.37 7.13 -6.99
C PRO A 196 31.19 8.28 -7.55
N THR A 197 31.34 8.35 -8.88
CA THR A 197 32.15 9.36 -9.57
C THR A 197 31.50 10.74 -9.69
N GLY A 198 30.20 10.88 -9.35
CA GLY A 198 29.52 12.19 -9.30
C GLY A 198 28.06 12.23 -9.75
N SER A 199 27.38 11.10 -9.99
CA SER A 199 26.00 11.14 -10.50
C SER A 199 24.98 11.72 -9.53
N ALA A 200 23.95 12.31 -10.14
CA ALA A 200 22.72 12.76 -9.53
C ALA A 200 21.74 11.63 -9.17
N VAL A 201 22.12 10.36 -9.37
CA VAL A 201 21.31 9.20 -9.02
C VAL A 201 21.78 8.61 -7.69
N PHE A 202 20.85 8.40 -6.77
CA PHE A 202 21.06 7.67 -5.52
C PHE A 202 20.08 6.49 -5.46
N LEU A 203 20.61 5.26 -5.42
CA LEU A 203 19.82 4.03 -5.33
C LEU A 203 20.14 3.36 -3.98
N CYS A 204 19.16 3.23 -3.09
CA CYS A 204 19.29 2.40 -1.90
C CYS A 204 18.65 1.04 -2.17
N VAL A 205 19.47 -0.01 -2.17
CA VAL A 205 19.04 -1.39 -2.41
C VAL A 205 19.32 -2.25 -1.18
N SER A 206 18.37 -3.12 -0.83
CA SER A 206 18.54 -4.12 0.23
C SER A 206 18.57 -5.49 -0.44
N PRO A 207 19.76 -5.99 -0.85
CA PRO A 207 19.86 -7.21 -1.64
C PRO A 207 19.34 -8.41 -0.87
N GLU A 208 18.50 -9.20 -1.54
CA GLU A 208 18.07 -10.50 -1.04
C GLU A 208 19.27 -11.45 -1.04
N GLY A 209 19.43 -12.23 0.02
CA GLY A 209 20.47 -13.23 0.12
C GLY A 209 20.18 -14.29 1.16
N THR A 210 20.73 -15.47 0.97
CA THR A 210 20.51 -16.61 1.86
C THR A 210 21.32 -16.44 3.15
N GLN A 211 20.85 -17.08 4.22
CA GLN A 211 21.60 -17.15 5.48
C GLN A 211 22.98 -17.81 5.26
N THR A 212 23.10 -18.76 4.33
CA THR A 212 24.38 -19.39 3.96
C THR A 212 25.36 -18.37 3.38
N GLU A 213 24.92 -17.56 2.42
CA GLU A 213 25.76 -16.51 1.82
C GLU A 213 26.18 -15.48 2.87
N PHE A 214 25.28 -15.11 3.78
CA PHE A 214 25.63 -14.26 4.92
C PHE A 214 26.66 -14.93 5.85
N ASN A 215 26.48 -16.21 6.18
CA ASN A 215 27.37 -16.95 7.08
C ASN A 215 28.79 -17.12 6.50
N HIS A 216 28.91 -17.31 5.19
CA HIS A 216 30.18 -17.54 4.50
C HIS A 216 30.75 -16.29 3.79
N GLY A 217 30.02 -15.18 3.77
CA GLY A 217 30.41 -13.95 3.11
C GLY A 217 31.74 -13.38 3.62
N LEU A 218 32.53 -12.80 2.72
CA LEU A 218 33.80 -12.14 3.05
C LEU A 218 33.63 -10.61 3.13
N GLY A 219 34.70 -9.89 3.51
CA GLY A 219 34.69 -8.43 3.54
C GLY A 219 33.67 -7.86 4.53
N ARG A 220 32.85 -6.90 4.10
CA ARG A 220 31.89 -6.20 4.98
C ARG A 220 30.80 -7.12 5.55
N LEU A 221 30.45 -8.22 4.88
CA LEU A 221 29.55 -9.24 5.45
C LEU A 221 30.14 -9.90 6.70
N SER A 222 31.47 -10.02 6.80
CA SER A 222 32.11 -10.52 8.02
C SER A 222 31.96 -9.56 9.20
N GLN A 223 32.01 -8.25 8.95
CA GLN A 223 31.76 -7.24 9.98
C GLN A 223 30.28 -7.22 10.38
N LEU A 224 29.36 -7.38 9.42
CA LEU A 224 27.93 -7.48 9.72
C LEU A 224 27.61 -8.68 10.62
N ARG A 225 28.32 -9.81 10.47
CA ARG A 225 28.21 -10.95 11.40
C ARG A 225 28.63 -10.60 12.82
N ILE A 226 29.66 -9.74 12.98
CA ILE A 226 30.10 -9.26 14.30
C ILE A 226 29.00 -8.38 14.91
N GLU A 227 28.42 -7.47 14.13
CA GLU A 227 27.32 -6.59 14.55
C GLU A 227 26.07 -7.40 14.95
N GLU A 228 25.70 -8.43 14.18
CA GLU A 228 24.61 -9.35 14.53
C GLU A 228 24.93 -10.18 15.80
N ASN A 229 26.18 -10.60 15.99
CA ASN A 229 26.60 -11.29 17.21
C ASN A 229 26.51 -10.36 18.43
N GLU A 230 26.90 -9.10 18.28
CA GLU A 230 26.74 -8.07 19.30
C GLU A 230 25.27 -7.81 19.64
N ALA A 231 24.40 -7.72 18.63
CA ALA A 231 22.95 -7.60 18.83
C ALA A 231 22.38 -8.75 19.68
N ARG A 232 22.82 -10.00 19.44
CA ARG A 232 22.44 -11.17 20.27
C ARG A 232 23.03 -11.07 21.68
N ASN A 233 24.26 -10.58 21.83
CA ASN A 233 24.87 -10.36 23.14
C ASN A 233 24.10 -9.32 23.95
N ASN A 234 23.60 -8.24 23.33
CA ASN A 234 22.77 -7.25 24.00
C ASN A 234 21.46 -7.87 24.51
N ILE A 235 20.82 -8.74 23.72
CA ILE A 235 19.62 -9.48 24.14
C ILE A 235 19.95 -10.37 25.34
N ARG A 236 21.06 -11.13 25.29
CA ARG A 236 21.51 -11.94 26.43
C ARG A 236 21.72 -11.08 27.68
N LYS A 237 22.44 -9.97 27.57
CA LYS A 237 22.70 -9.05 28.69
C LYS A 237 21.38 -8.55 29.30
N LEU A 238 20.42 -8.13 28.47
CA LEU A 238 19.10 -7.71 28.94
C LEU A 238 18.34 -8.82 29.66
N VAL A 239 18.35 -10.05 29.13
CA VAL A 239 17.68 -11.21 29.75
C VAL A 239 18.30 -11.53 31.12
N LEU A 240 19.63 -11.62 31.20
CA LEU A 240 20.34 -11.91 32.45
C LEU A 240 20.06 -10.85 33.52
N PHE A 241 20.12 -9.58 33.11
CA PHE A 241 19.85 -8.47 33.99
C PHE A 241 18.41 -8.49 34.52
N ILE A 242 17.41 -8.76 33.67
CA ILE A 242 16.01 -8.92 34.08
C ILE A 242 15.87 -10.04 35.12
N GLN A 243 16.53 -11.18 34.93
CA GLN A 243 16.47 -12.30 35.86
C GLN A 243 17.02 -11.93 37.25
N GLN A 244 18.17 -11.24 37.28
CA GLN A 244 18.83 -10.78 38.50
C GLN A 244 17.96 -9.80 39.30
N GLU A 245 17.50 -8.70 38.69
CA GLU A 245 16.70 -7.67 39.38
C GLU A 245 15.31 -8.16 39.81
N CYS A 246 14.78 -9.17 39.11
CA CYS A 246 13.46 -9.72 39.41
C CYS A 246 13.45 -10.80 40.50
N GLY A 247 14.58 -11.06 41.16
CA GLY A 247 14.67 -12.02 42.26
C GLY A 247 14.60 -13.49 41.82
N LEU A 248 14.95 -13.80 40.56
CA LEU A 248 15.32 -15.18 40.22
C LEU A 248 16.80 -15.36 40.55
N THR A 249 17.09 -15.78 41.78
CA THR A 249 18.39 -16.41 42.06
C THR A 249 18.48 -17.66 41.19
N SER A 250 19.45 -17.67 40.27
CA SER A 250 19.89 -18.89 39.60
C SER A 250 19.97 -20.01 40.66
N PRO A 251 19.37 -21.18 40.45
CA PRO A 251 19.46 -22.30 41.39
C PRO A 251 20.90 -22.81 41.57
N TYR A 252 21.88 -22.26 40.84
CA TYR A 252 23.27 -22.69 40.81
C TYR A 252 24.30 -21.61 41.19
N GLY A 253 23.89 -20.52 41.85
CA GLY A 253 24.85 -19.58 42.48
C GLY A 253 25.89 -19.03 41.50
N TYR A 254 25.53 -18.00 40.75
CA TYR A 254 26.52 -17.27 39.98
C TYR A 254 27.07 -16.14 40.87
N ASP A 255 28.32 -16.26 41.30
CA ASP A 255 29.14 -15.11 41.67
C ASP A 255 29.50 -14.41 40.36
N ALA A 256 28.62 -13.53 39.89
CA ALA A 256 29.06 -12.47 39.01
C ALA A 256 29.97 -11.59 39.86
N GLU A 257 31.28 -11.75 39.74
CA GLU A 257 32.11 -10.55 39.77
C GLU A 257 31.38 -9.54 38.88
N ARG A 258 30.93 -8.42 39.48
CA ARG A 258 30.33 -7.34 38.71
C ARG A 258 31.37 -6.98 37.65
N ASP A 259 31.16 -7.40 36.40
CA ASP A 259 31.75 -6.68 35.29
C ASP A 259 31.21 -5.26 35.46
N GLU A 260 32.07 -4.36 35.97
CA GLU A 260 31.72 -2.98 36.30
C GLU A 260 31.24 -2.18 35.06
N GLU A 261 31.30 -2.79 33.87
CA GLU A 261 30.58 -2.36 32.67
C GLU A 261 29.12 -2.84 32.66
N GLU A 262 28.31 -2.38 33.60
CA GLU A 262 26.85 -2.42 33.43
C GLU A 262 26.52 -1.67 32.12
N ASN A 263 26.02 -2.39 31.11
CA ASN A 263 25.76 -1.84 29.78
C ASN A 263 24.78 -0.66 29.92
N GLU A 264 25.24 0.57 29.71
CA GLU A 264 24.51 1.83 29.97
C GLU A 264 23.09 1.81 29.37
N GLN A 265 22.93 1.10 28.24
CA GLN A 265 21.65 0.88 27.58
C GLN A 265 20.62 0.14 28.46
N VAL A 266 21.02 -0.92 29.18
CA VAL A 266 20.10 -1.72 30.01
C VAL A 266 19.62 -0.91 31.22
N LEU A 267 20.51 -0.15 31.83
CA LEU A 267 20.18 0.78 32.91
C LEU A 267 19.27 1.92 32.42
N HIS A 268 19.47 2.40 31.19
CA HIS A 268 18.61 3.41 30.59
C HIS A 268 17.19 2.88 30.33
N ILE A 269 17.04 1.64 29.82
CA ILE A 269 15.73 0.99 29.63
C ILE A 269 14.97 0.91 30.96
N LEU A 270 15.64 0.46 32.02
CA LEU A 270 15.06 0.39 33.36
C LEU A 270 14.52 1.74 33.84
N ARG A 271 15.36 2.77 33.77
CA ARG A 271 15.06 4.10 34.34
C ARG A 271 13.92 4.78 33.60
N ASN A 272 13.79 4.57 32.30
CA ASN A 272 12.91 5.37 31.45
C ASN A 272 11.67 4.62 30.93
N TYR A 273 11.75 3.30 30.74
CA TYR A 273 10.68 2.52 30.13
C TYR A 273 10.05 1.51 31.09
N GLY A 274 10.80 1.07 32.11
CA GLY A 274 10.50 -0.18 32.77
C GLY A 274 10.51 -1.36 31.78
N TYR A 275 10.24 -2.57 32.25
CA TYR A 275 10.17 -3.72 31.34
C TYR A 275 8.76 -3.96 30.84
N LYS A 276 8.64 -4.27 29.53
CA LYS A 276 7.41 -4.88 29.03
C LYS A 276 7.14 -6.18 29.79
N LYS A 277 5.95 -6.28 30.38
CA LYS A 277 5.49 -7.41 31.21
C LYS A 277 5.72 -8.78 30.54
N ASN A 278 5.63 -8.81 29.22
CA ASN A 278 5.83 -9.99 28.39
C ASN A 278 7.30 -10.44 28.39
N ILE A 279 8.25 -9.54 28.16
CA ILE A 279 9.69 -9.84 28.17
C ILE A 279 10.13 -10.33 29.54
N VAL A 280 9.69 -9.68 30.62
CA VAL A 280 10.03 -10.09 31.99
C VAL A 280 9.62 -11.53 32.23
N LYS A 281 8.39 -11.88 31.89
CA LYS A 281 7.86 -13.23 32.11
C LYS A 281 8.55 -14.28 31.24
N MET A 282 8.83 -13.96 29.97
CA MET A 282 9.57 -14.85 29.08
C MET A 282 10.99 -15.09 29.56
N ALA A 283 11.72 -14.01 29.89
CA ALA A 283 13.08 -14.09 30.44
C ALA A 283 13.13 -14.92 31.72
N ARG A 284 12.14 -14.76 32.62
CA ARG A 284 12.03 -15.55 33.86
C ARG A 284 11.82 -17.05 33.64
N SER A 285 11.39 -17.46 32.45
CA SER A 285 11.00 -18.84 32.16
C SER A 285 12.12 -19.68 31.52
N ILE A 286 13.33 -19.13 31.39
CA ILE A 286 14.49 -19.81 30.79
C ILE A 286 15.37 -20.40 31.92
N PRO A 287 15.45 -21.74 32.10
CA PRO A 287 16.08 -22.33 33.28
C PRO A 287 17.58 -22.66 33.15
N THR A 288 18.18 -22.64 31.96
CA THR A 288 19.60 -22.98 31.76
C THR A 288 20.29 -21.95 30.85
N GLN A 289 21.37 -21.34 31.37
CA GLN A 289 22.09 -20.23 30.73
C GLN A 289 23.27 -20.68 29.84
N GLU A 290 23.67 -21.96 29.89
CA GLU A 290 24.78 -22.44 29.08
C GLU A 290 24.38 -22.52 27.60
N ASN A 291 24.86 -21.49 26.92
CA ASN A 291 24.78 -21.15 25.52
C ASN A 291 23.44 -20.58 25.00
N LEU A 292 22.79 -19.69 25.77
CA LEU A 292 21.68 -18.86 25.28
C LEU A 292 22.02 -18.18 23.93
N ILE A 293 23.25 -17.73 23.72
CA ILE A 293 23.69 -17.15 22.44
C ILE A 293 23.56 -18.18 21.31
N MET A 294 24.06 -19.40 21.50
CA MET A 294 23.92 -20.47 20.51
C MET A 294 22.47 -20.89 20.32
N ALA A 295 21.66 -20.93 21.38
CA ALA A 295 20.26 -21.26 21.26
C ALA A 295 19.47 -20.17 20.52
N LEU A 296 19.76 -18.89 20.78
CA LEU A 296 19.21 -17.76 20.02
C LEU A 296 19.66 -17.85 18.57
N LYS A 297 20.93 -18.11 18.30
CA LYS A 297 21.44 -18.32 16.94
C LYS A 297 20.67 -19.42 16.22
N ASN A 298 20.47 -20.57 16.86
CA ASN A 298 19.77 -21.72 16.27
C ASN A 298 18.26 -21.52 16.10
N THR A 299 17.65 -20.51 16.75
CA THR A 299 16.19 -20.29 16.74
C THR A 299 15.76 -19.04 16.00
N VAL A 300 16.62 -18.02 15.97
CA VAL A 300 16.34 -16.69 15.40
C VAL A 300 16.93 -16.56 14.01
N ASP A 301 18.07 -17.18 13.75
CA ASP A 301 18.65 -17.17 12.42
C ASP A 301 17.78 -18.06 11.52
N PRO A 302 17.39 -17.58 10.32
CA PRO A 302 16.73 -18.41 9.33
C PRO A 302 17.56 -19.66 8.99
N GLU A 303 16.91 -20.70 8.49
CA GLU A 303 17.61 -21.88 7.94
C GLU A 303 18.61 -21.45 6.85
N PRO A 304 19.68 -22.23 6.59
CA PRO A 304 20.76 -21.84 5.67
C PRO A 304 20.30 -21.36 4.28
N ASN A 305 19.22 -21.92 3.75
CA ASN A 305 18.69 -21.58 2.43
C ASN A 305 17.65 -20.44 2.44
N HIS A 306 17.23 -19.97 3.62
CA HIS A 306 16.24 -18.91 3.75
C HIS A 306 16.88 -17.53 3.59
N GLU A 307 16.06 -16.54 3.23
CA GLU A 307 16.47 -15.13 3.16
C GLU A 307 16.96 -14.63 4.53
N TYR A 308 18.15 -14.03 4.55
CA TYR A 308 18.73 -13.38 5.71
C TYR A 308 17.81 -12.26 6.20
N GLN A 309 17.55 -12.24 7.50
CA GLN A 309 16.76 -11.20 8.15
C GLN A 309 17.62 -10.44 9.15
N MET A 310 17.89 -9.19 8.83
CA MET A 310 18.64 -8.27 9.69
C MET A 310 17.87 -7.97 10.98
N SER A 311 18.58 -7.99 12.12
CA SER A 311 18.03 -7.55 13.40
C SER A 311 17.68 -6.05 13.39
N LYS A 312 16.74 -5.62 14.23
CA LYS A 312 16.34 -4.21 14.30
C LYS A 312 17.46 -3.32 14.83
N GLN A 313 18.30 -3.83 15.74
CA GLN A 313 19.51 -3.14 16.21
C GLN A 313 20.46 -2.83 15.06
N VAL A 314 20.76 -3.82 14.21
CA VAL A 314 21.65 -3.63 13.05
C VAL A 314 20.98 -2.76 11.99
N ALA A 315 19.69 -2.96 11.71
CA ALA A 315 18.94 -2.15 10.76
C ALA A 315 18.92 -0.66 11.13
N LEU A 316 18.82 -0.33 12.42
CA LEU A 316 18.93 1.05 12.91
C LEU A 316 20.31 1.64 12.59
N THR A 317 21.38 0.90 12.84
CA THR A 317 22.75 1.31 12.51
C THR A 317 22.92 1.54 11.01
N GLN A 318 22.48 0.59 10.16
CA GLN A 318 22.57 0.76 8.70
C GLN A 318 21.72 1.93 8.20
N THR A 319 20.55 2.17 8.81
CA THR A 319 19.72 3.34 8.50
C THR A 319 20.46 4.64 8.79
N MET A 320 21.18 4.73 9.92
CA MET A 320 21.97 5.93 10.21
C MET A 320 23.10 6.14 9.20
N HIS A 321 23.79 5.07 8.78
CA HIS A 321 24.81 5.15 7.73
C HIS A 321 24.23 5.63 6.39
N LEU A 322 23.06 5.11 6.00
CA LEU A 322 22.32 5.57 4.82
C LEU A 322 22.00 7.07 4.91
N LEU A 323 21.51 7.54 6.05
CA LEU A 323 21.17 8.96 6.24
C LEU A 323 22.41 9.87 6.16
N PHE A 324 23.55 9.43 6.70
CA PHE A 324 24.82 10.14 6.50
C PHE A 324 25.26 10.16 5.03
N ALA A 325 25.08 9.05 4.31
CA ALA A 325 25.42 8.95 2.89
C ALA A 325 24.54 9.88 2.03
N ILE A 326 23.25 9.96 2.32
CA ILE A 326 22.31 10.88 1.68
C ILE A 326 22.68 12.33 2.03
N ALA A 327 22.91 12.65 3.31
CA ALA A 327 23.25 14.01 3.74
C ALA A 327 24.52 14.55 3.05
N LYS A 328 25.53 13.70 2.85
CA LYS A 328 26.78 14.07 2.14
C LYS A 328 26.56 14.44 0.67
N ARG A 329 25.47 13.96 0.06
CA ARG A 329 25.18 14.13 -1.38
C ARG A 329 23.88 14.87 -1.66
N SER A 330 23.19 15.38 -0.65
CA SER A 330 21.79 15.82 -0.76
C SER A 330 21.55 16.89 -1.83
N HIS A 331 22.54 17.76 -2.06
CA HIS A 331 22.49 18.79 -3.10
C HIS A 331 22.72 18.27 -4.52
N LEU A 332 23.25 17.06 -4.70
CA LEU A 332 23.53 16.47 -6.01
C LEU A 332 22.40 15.56 -6.50
N VAL A 333 21.60 14.99 -5.60
CA VAL A 333 20.60 13.97 -5.96
C VAL A 333 19.44 14.60 -6.73
N GLU A 334 19.26 14.17 -7.98
CA GLU A 334 18.08 14.43 -8.82
C GLU A 334 17.12 13.22 -8.88
N VAL A 335 17.63 12.00 -8.73
CA VAL A 335 16.84 10.75 -8.78
C VAL A 335 17.13 9.92 -7.54
N LEU A 336 16.09 9.62 -6.76
CA LEU A 336 16.21 8.94 -5.47
C LEU A 336 15.34 7.68 -5.45
N HIS A 337 15.96 6.52 -5.30
CA HIS A 337 15.25 5.24 -5.19
C HIS A 337 15.50 4.54 -3.85
N PHE A 338 14.45 3.97 -3.28
CA PHE A 338 14.49 3.10 -2.10
C PHE A 338 13.85 1.76 -2.42
N HIS A 339 14.60 0.67 -2.28
CA HIS A 339 14.10 -0.69 -2.47
C HIS A 339 14.29 -1.49 -1.19
N LYS A 340 13.19 -2.09 -0.71
CA LYS A 340 13.10 -2.92 0.50
C LYS A 340 13.82 -2.32 1.72
N THR A 341 13.89 -0.99 1.81
CA THR A 341 14.72 -0.28 2.79
C THR A 341 14.11 -0.42 4.19
N PRO A 342 14.77 -1.10 5.15
CA PRO A 342 14.29 -1.24 6.51
C PRO A 342 14.13 0.12 7.20
N LEU A 343 13.15 0.22 8.12
CA LEU A 343 12.86 1.41 8.94
C LEU A 343 12.51 2.70 8.16
N LEU A 344 12.46 2.66 6.82
CA LEU A 344 12.03 3.80 6.00
C LEU A 344 10.51 3.98 6.08
N ASP A 345 10.07 4.84 7.00
CA ASP A 345 8.67 5.25 7.12
C ASP A 345 8.40 6.63 6.47
N ARG A 346 7.15 7.07 6.51
CA ARG A 346 6.68 8.37 5.99
C ARG A 346 7.47 9.56 6.54
N ARG A 347 7.80 9.50 7.83
CA ARG A 347 8.45 10.58 8.57
C ARG A 347 9.88 10.72 8.09
N LEU A 348 10.60 9.61 8.00
CA LEU A 348 11.97 9.60 7.50
C LEU A 348 12.04 10.02 6.03
N LEU A 349 11.09 9.56 5.20
CA LEU A 349 11.01 9.96 3.80
C LEU A 349 10.79 11.47 3.63
N ALA A 350 9.90 12.08 4.43
CA ALA A 350 9.68 13.52 4.42
C ALA A 350 10.95 14.29 4.81
N ILE A 351 11.67 13.82 5.82
CA ILE A 351 12.95 14.42 6.25
C ILE A 351 14.00 14.35 5.14
N ILE A 352 14.12 13.19 4.47
CA ILE A 352 15.05 13.00 3.36
C ILE A 352 14.67 13.93 2.20
N LEU A 353 13.40 13.96 1.79
CA LEU A 353 12.97 14.73 0.62
C LEU A 353 13.12 16.25 0.83
N ARG A 354 12.83 16.74 2.05
CA ARG A 354 13.07 18.13 2.44
C ARG A 354 14.57 18.47 2.46
N ALA A 355 15.44 17.51 2.76
CA ALA A 355 16.89 17.71 2.76
C ALA A 355 17.54 17.64 1.37
N CYS A 356 16.86 17.05 0.37
CA CYS A 356 17.38 16.87 -0.99
C CYS A 356 16.66 17.79 -1.99
N PRO A 357 17.10 19.06 -2.14
CA PRO A 357 16.35 20.10 -2.86
C PRO A 357 16.25 19.90 -4.39
N HIS A 358 17.11 19.07 -4.98
CA HIS A 358 17.18 18.88 -6.43
C HIS A 358 16.49 17.61 -6.95
N VAL A 359 15.89 16.81 -6.05
CA VAL A 359 15.21 15.56 -6.42
C VAL A 359 14.01 15.86 -7.32
N LYS A 360 14.01 15.29 -8.53
CA LYS A 360 12.92 15.40 -9.52
C LYS A 360 12.10 14.12 -9.61
N MET A 361 12.70 12.97 -9.29
CA MET A 361 12.06 11.66 -9.37
C MET A 361 12.31 10.87 -8.08
N ILE A 362 11.24 10.29 -7.53
CA ILE A 362 11.28 9.43 -6.34
C ILE A 362 10.78 8.05 -6.72
N GLY A 363 11.59 7.02 -6.47
CA GLY A 363 11.20 5.62 -6.57
C GLY A 363 11.15 4.94 -5.21
N ILE A 364 10.07 4.23 -4.90
CA ILE A 364 9.89 3.51 -3.63
C ILE A 364 9.33 2.14 -3.94
N TYR A 365 10.04 1.08 -3.55
CA TYR A 365 9.67 -0.28 -3.91
C TYR A 365 9.74 -1.21 -2.71
N GLU A 366 8.61 -1.83 -2.38
CA GLU A 366 8.49 -2.89 -1.36
C GLU A 366 9.08 -2.53 0.02
N CYS A 367 9.12 -1.24 0.35
CA CYS A 367 9.62 -0.78 1.64
C CYS A 367 8.67 -1.24 2.77
N PRO A 368 9.15 -1.98 3.79
CA PRO A 368 8.28 -2.68 4.75
C PRO A 368 7.27 -1.81 5.52
N MET A 369 7.58 -0.52 5.67
CA MET A 369 6.77 0.44 6.43
C MET A 369 5.81 1.26 5.55
N LEU A 370 5.81 1.05 4.24
CA LEU A 370 4.99 1.82 3.30
C LEU A 370 3.96 0.91 2.60
N HIS A 371 2.70 1.28 2.74
CA HIS A 371 1.53 0.51 2.28
C HIS A 371 0.72 1.28 1.24
N LEU A 372 -0.30 0.65 0.64
CA LEU A 372 -1.14 1.24 -0.42
C LEU A 372 -1.66 2.65 -0.08
N GLY A 373 -2.10 2.86 1.17
CA GLY A 373 -2.63 4.15 1.64
C GLY A 373 -1.65 5.32 1.61
N ASP A 374 -0.35 5.05 1.40
CA ASP A 374 0.72 6.06 1.45
C ASP A 374 0.88 6.82 0.17
N VAL A 375 0.27 6.35 -0.92
CA VAL A 375 0.20 7.12 -2.17
C VAL A 375 -0.41 8.50 -1.96
N ILE A 376 -1.39 8.63 -1.06
CA ILE A 376 -2.02 9.92 -0.74
C ILE A 376 -1.05 10.81 0.02
N PHE A 377 -0.41 10.27 1.06
CA PHE A 377 0.63 10.97 1.80
C PHE A 377 1.77 11.44 0.90
N LEU A 378 2.25 10.57 -0.01
CA LEU A 378 3.34 10.89 -0.92
C LEU A 378 2.97 12.07 -1.83
N LEU A 379 1.75 12.09 -2.36
CA LEU A 379 1.26 13.20 -3.19
C LEU A 379 1.11 14.50 -2.38
N ASP A 380 0.59 14.42 -1.16
CA ASP A 380 0.49 15.58 -0.26
C ASP A 380 1.89 16.13 0.12
N LEU A 381 2.84 15.25 0.43
CA LEU A 381 4.24 15.63 0.69
C LEU A 381 4.90 16.25 -0.54
N ILE A 382 4.72 15.66 -1.73
CA ILE A 382 5.27 16.22 -2.97
C ILE A 382 4.67 17.60 -3.25
N HIS A 383 3.38 17.80 -3.00
CA HIS A 383 2.75 19.10 -3.16
C HIS A 383 3.36 20.14 -2.21
N GLU A 384 3.44 19.82 -0.91
CA GLU A 384 4.06 20.68 0.11
C GLU A 384 5.49 21.09 -0.30
N VAL A 385 6.32 20.11 -0.65
CA VAL A 385 7.73 20.33 -1.05
C VAL A 385 7.81 21.15 -2.34
N ASN A 386 6.94 20.90 -3.32
CA ASN A 386 6.96 21.63 -4.59
C ASN A 386 6.56 23.09 -4.42
N GLU A 387 5.59 23.41 -3.56
CA GLU A 387 5.25 24.81 -3.25
C GLU A 387 6.41 25.53 -2.57
N GLU A 388 7.09 24.88 -1.61
CA GLU A 388 8.28 25.43 -0.97
C GLU A 388 9.41 25.67 -1.99
N ARG A 389 9.67 24.69 -2.86
CA ARG A 389 10.71 24.78 -3.88
C ARG A 389 10.43 25.83 -4.93
N LYS A 390 9.16 26.00 -5.32
CA LYS A 390 8.73 27.06 -6.24
C LYS A 390 9.03 28.44 -5.67
N ALA A 391 8.80 28.65 -4.38
CA ALA A 391 9.15 29.89 -3.68
C ALA A 391 10.68 30.13 -3.65
N LYS A 392 11.49 29.07 -3.71
CA LYS A 392 12.96 29.10 -3.71
C LYS A 392 13.61 28.96 -5.10
N HIS A 393 12.82 28.95 -6.18
CA HIS A 393 13.29 28.67 -7.56
C HIS A 393 14.07 27.35 -7.72
N LEU A 394 13.69 26.32 -6.97
CA LEU A 394 14.25 24.97 -7.04
C LEU A 394 13.40 24.04 -7.93
N PRO A 395 13.98 22.97 -8.50
CA PRO A 395 13.24 22.07 -9.39
C PRO A 395 12.15 21.30 -8.62
N PRO A 396 10.94 21.15 -9.19
CA PRO A 396 9.89 20.36 -8.58
C PRO A 396 10.18 18.86 -8.72
N VAL A 397 9.60 18.07 -7.83
CA VAL A 397 9.41 16.63 -8.05
C VAL A 397 8.33 16.46 -9.12
N GLU A 398 8.67 15.82 -10.24
CA GLU A 398 7.81 15.63 -11.41
C GLU A 398 7.36 14.17 -11.60
N ALA A 399 8.01 13.21 -10.92
CA ALA A 399 7.75 11.79 -11.10
C ALA A 399 7.80 11.01 -9.78
N LEU A 400 6.88 10.06 -9.63
CA LEU A 400 6.80 9.14 -8.50
C LEU A 400 6.55 7.73 -9.02
N ASP A 401 7.51 6.82 -8.80
CA ASP A 401 7.35 5.40 -9.09
C ASP A 401 7.21 4.63 -7.78
N PHE A 402 6.00 4.16 -7.48
CA PHE A 402 5.66 3.63 -6.14
C PHE A 402 5.10 2.21 -6.20
N TYR A 403 5.83 1.25 -5.64
CA TYR A 403 5.35 -0.10 -5.32
C TYR A 403 5.22 -0.27 -3.80
N PRO A 404 3.99 -0.27 -3.25
CA PRO A 404 3.77 -0.57 -1.83
C PRO A 404 4.30 -1.95 -1.43
N ARG A 405 4.48 -2.20 -0.12
CA ARG A 405 4.77 -3.55 0.37
C ARG A 405 3.65 -4.51 -0.03
N TYR A 406 4.00 -5.55 -0.80
CA TYR A 406 3.08 -6.64 -1.12
C TYR A 406 3.10 -7.71 -0.04
N HIS A 407 1.93 -8.19 0.36
CA HIS A 407 1.74 -9.21 1.39
C HIS A 407 1.25 -10.53 0.76
N ALA A 408 2.19 -11.47 0.59
CA ALA A 408 1.94 -12.79 0.00
C ALA A 408 1.38 -13.85 0.98
N GLY A 409 1.34 -13.52 2.27
CA GLY A 409 0.90 -14.44 3.33
C GLY A 409 1.94 -15.51 3.66
N ARG A 410 1.53 -16.55 4.41
CA ARG A 410 2.42 -17.64 4.86
C ARG A 410 2.86 -18.56 3.71
N PRO A 411 4.10 -19.04 3.64
CA PRO A 411 4.56 -19.81 2.49
C PRO A 411 3.95 -21.22 2.31
N TYR A 412 3.17 -21.70 3.27
CA TYR A 412 2.52 -23.01 3.25
C TYR A 412 1.07 -22.93 3.75
N LYS A 413 0.25 -23.91 3.35
CA LYS A 413 -1.16 -24.02 3.75
C LYS A 413 -1.27 -24.47 5.21
N THR A 414 -2.19 -23.83 5.92
CA THR A 414 -2.63 -24.24 7.26
C THR A 414 -4.16 -24.32 7.25
N THR A 415 -4.79 -24.90 8.27
CA THR A 415 -6.24 -25.12 8.24
C THR A 415 -7.05 -23.82 8.16
N ARG A 416 -6.47 -22.65 8.53
CA ARG A 416 -7.18 -21.36 8.60
C ARG A 416 -6.32 -20.10 8.37
N GLU A 417 -5.03 -20.16 8.09
CA GLU A 417 -4.16 -18.96 8.18
C GLU A 417 -2.99 -19.03 7.19
N PHE A 418 -3.22 -18.72 5.91
CA PHE A 418 -2.17 -18.74 4.89
C PHE A 418 -2.45 -17.90 3.63
N GLU A 419 -3.50 -17.08 3.58
CA GLU A 419 -3.97 -16.50 2.31
C GLU A 419 -3.09 -15.33 1.82
N THR A 420 -3.04 -15.14 0.50
CA THR A 420 -2.50 -13.91 -0.11
C THR A 420 -3.58 -12.84 -0.13
N TYR A 421 -3.29 -11.71 0.52
CA TYR A 421 -4.17 -10.54 0.57
C TYR A 421 -3.63 -9.35 -0.24
N GLY A 422 -2.33 -9.33 -0.55
CA GLY A 422 -1.68 -8.36 -1.42
C GLY A 422 -1.34 -7.03 -0.75
N PHE A 423 -2.29 -6.34 -0.12
CA PHE A 423 -2.07 -5.00 0.47
C PHE A 423 -2.13 -4.97 2.02
N THR A 424 -2.47 -6.08 2.66
CA THR A 424 -2.57 -6.25 4.12
C THR A 424 -2.05 -7.62 4.51
N TRP A 425 -1.61 -7.81 5.75
CA TRP A 425 -1.17 -9.13 6.22
C TRP A 425 -2.32 -10.05 6.67
N LYS A 426 -3.46 -9.47 7.07
CA LYS A 426 -4.56 -10.15 7.74
C LYS A 426 -5.89 -10.02 6.99
N VAL A 427 -6.85 -10.87 7.33
CA VAL A 427 -8.20 -10.76 6.76
C VAL A 427 -8.90 -9.49 7.21
N GLU A 428 -9.51 -8.79 6.27
CA GLU A 428 -10.27 -7.57 6.52
C GLU A 428 -11.70 -7.64 5.99
N ASN A 429 -12.57 -6.74 6.46
CA ASN A 429 -13.94 -6.64 5.98
C ASN A 429 -13.96 -6.14 4.53
N ASN A 430 -14.57 -6.92 3.63
CA ASN A 430 -14.56 -6.60 2.21
C ASN A 430 -15.30 -5.31 1.83
N GLU A 431 -16.38 -4.94 2.53
CA GLU A 431 -17.07 -3.67 2.28
C GLU A 431 -16.14 -2.48 2.49
N GLU A 432 -15.35 -2.52 3.57
CA GLU A 432 -14.41 -1.45 3.91
C GLU A 432 -13.19 -1.47 2.99
N VAL A 433 -12.64 -2.66 2.74
CA VAL A 433 -11.45 -2.83 1.89
C VAL A 433 -11.73 -2.45 0.44
N GLN A 434 -12.74 -3.04 -0.20
CA GLN A 434 -12.97 -2.82 -1.62
C GLN A 434 -13.26 -1.35 -1.91
N ARG A 435 -14.16 -0.75 -1.13
CA ARG A 435 -14.48 0.68 -1.27
C ARG A 435 -13.27 1.54 -0.90
N GLY A 436 -12.53 1.17 0.13
CA GLY A 436 -11.33 1.88 0.58
C GLY A 436 -10.22 1.91 -0.47
N VAL A 437 -9.87 0.76 -1.05
CA VAL A 437 -8.85 0.63 -2.11
C VAL A 437 -9.23 1.50 -3.30
N LEU A 438 -10.48 1.41 -3.77
CA LEU A 438 -10.95 2.21 -4.91
C LEU A 438 -11.05 3.71 -4.58
N THR A 439 -11.32 4.08 -3.32
CA THR A 439 -11.26 5.47 -2.86
C THR A 439 -9.84 6.01 -2.93
N VAL A 440 -8.86 5.25 -2.43
CA VAL A 440 -7.43 5.63 -2.47
C VAL A 440 -6.95 5.77 -3.92
N ILE A 441 -7.29 4.82 -4.79
CA ILE A 441 -6.93 4.87 -6.22
C ILE A 441 -7.55 6.09 -6.90
N MET A 442 -8.82 6.39 -6.64
CA MET A 442 -9.48 7.58 -7.18
C MET A 442 -8.74 8.86 -6.78
N GLN A 443 -8.44 9.02 -5.49
CA GLN A 443 -7.72 10.19 -5.01
C GLN A 443 -6.30 10.26 -5.60
N ALA A 444 -5.61 9.13 -5.73
CA ALA A 444 -4.29 9.06 -6.37
C ALA A 444 -4.34 9.52 -7.83
N VAL A 445 -5.34 9.10 -8.62
CA VAL A 445 -5.54 9.55 -10.01
C VAL A 445 -5.81 11.05 -10.07
N LEU A 446 -6.73 11.55 -9.24
CA LEU A 446 -7.15 12.95 -9.29
C LEU A 446 -6.06 13.91 -8.84
N LYS A 447 -5.31 13.56 -7.78
CA LYS A 447 -4.19 14.36 -7.29
C LYS A 447 -3.00 14.30 -8.26
N SER A 448 -2.62 13.11 -8.72
CA SER A 448 -1.45 12.96 -9.62
C SER A 448 -1.65 13.64 -10.97
N ARG A 449 -2.86 13.60 -11.55
CA ARG A 449 -3.15 14.30 -12.81
C ARG A 449 -3.14 15.82 -12.65
N GLU A 450 -3.71 16.34 -11.57
CA GLU A 450 -3.70 17.78 -11.29
C GLU A 450 -2.27 18.30 -11.12
N MET A 451 -1.46 17.55 -10.38
CA MET A 451 -0.05 17.85 -10.15
C MET A 451 0.88 17.47 -11.32
N LYS A 452 0.36 16.78 -12.34
CA LYS A 452 1.11 16.23 -13.49
C LYS A 452 2.28 15.30 -13.09
N ILE A 453 2.08 14.51 -12.05
CA ILE A 453 3.07 13.52 -11.58
C ILE A 453 3.10 12.33 -12.55
N LYS A 454 4.26 12.13 -13.17
CA LYS A 454 4.55 11.01 -14.08
C LYS A 454 4.84 9.72 -13.29
N LEU A 455 4.83 8.59 -13.98
CA LEU A 455 5.09 7.23 -13.49
C LEU A 455 4.09 6.67 -12.47
N LEU A 456 3.33 7.48 -11.75
CA LEU A 456 2.44 6.91 -10.74
C LEU A 456 1.27 6.11 -11.36
N MET A 457 0.63 6.66 -12.40
CA MET A 457 -0.55 6.05 -13.04
C MET A 457 -0.27 5.63 -14.49
N ASP A 458 1.00 5.65 -14.91
CA ASP A 458 1.38 5.27 -16.27
C ASP A 458 1.25 3.75 -16.47
N GLU A 459 1.00 3.35 -17.72
CA GLU A 459 0.89 1.93 -18.08
C GLU A 459 2.18 1.19 -17.72
N ASN A 460 2.06 0.03 -17.05
CA ASN A 460 3.18 -0.81 -16.59
C ASN A 460 4.10 -0.20 -15.51
N ALA A 461 3.80 1.00 -15.01
CA ALA A 461 4.56 1.55 -13.90
C ALA A 461 4.32 0.77 -12.60
N ALA A 462 5.11 1.04 -11.55
CA ALA A 462 5.13 0.19 -10.37
C ALA A 462 3.76 0.13 -9.67
N PHE A 463 3.09 1.26 -9.50
CA PHE A 463 1.80 1.28 -8.82
C PHE A 463 0.71 0.55 -9.60
N MET A 464 0.64 0.75 -10.93
CA MET A 464 -0.29 0.01 -11.79
C MET A 464 0.00 -1.50 -11.80
N THR A 465 1.28 -1.89 -11.74
CA THR A 465 1.68 -3.29 -11.58
C THR A 465 1.19 -3.85 -10.24
N PHE A 466 1.40 -3.13 -9.14
CA PHE A 466 0.91 -3.50 -7.81
C PHE A 466 -0.61 -3.68 -7.82
N LEU A 467 -1.35 -2.71 -8.37
CA LEU A 467 -2.80 -2.76 -8.47
C LEU A 467 -3.30 -3.98 -9.26
N SER A 468 -2.58 -4.39 -10.30
CA SER A 468 -2.89 -5.60 -11.08
C SER A 468 -2.62 -6.90 -10.31
N ASN A 469 -1.80 -6.85 -9.26
CA ASN A 469 -1.40 -7.99 -8.42
C ASN A 469 -2.32 -8.16 -7.20
N ILE A 470 -3.17 -7.17 -6.90
CA ILE A 470 -4.09 -7.25 -5.77
C ILE A 470 -5.12 -8.36 -6.06
N PRO A 471 -5.30 -9.32 -5.14
CA PRO A 471 -6.25 -10.43 -5.28
C PRO A 471 -7.72 -10.00 -5.05
N MET A 472 -8.16 -8.94 -5.72
CA MET A 472 -9.57 -8.54 -5.79
C MET A 472 -10.25 -9.21 -6.99
N VAL A 473 -11.58 -9.05 -7.10
CA VAL A 473 -12.36 -9.51 -8.26
C VAL A 473 -11.60 -9.15 -9.56
N PRO A 474 -11.30 -10.15 -10.42
CA PRO A 474 -10.52 -9.97 -11.64
C PRO A 474 -10.99 -8.79 -12.51
N GLY A 475 -10.05 -7.97 -12.98
CA GLY A 475 -10.33 -6.82 -13.86
C GLY A 475 -11.02 -5.63 -13.19
N LYS A 476 -11.45 -5.73 -11.92
CA LYS A 476 -12.21 -4.67 -11.23
C LYS A 476 -11.49 -3.33 -11.16
N VAL A 477 -10.20 -3.34 -10.80
CA VAL A 477 -9.42 -2.10 -10.72
C VAL A 477 -9.31 -1.44 -12.09
N PHE A 478 -9.12 -2.23 -13.15
CA PHE A 478 -9.03 -1.70 -14.50
C PHE A 478 -10.38 -1.20 -15.02
N ALA A 479 -11.48 -1.90 -14.72
CA ALA A 479 -12.83 -1.42 -15.04
C ALA A 479 -13.17 -0.11 -14.31
N PHE A 480 -12.76 0.02 -13.04
CA PHE A 480 -12.90 1.25 -12.28
C PHE A 480 -12.12 2.41 -12.92
N LEU A 481 -10.84 2.19 -13.24
CA LEU A 481 -10.00 3.21 -13.86
C LEU A 481 -10.47 3.58 -15.27
N ASP A 482 -10.97 2.61 -16.05
CA ASP A 482 -11.53 2.87 -17.38
C ASP A 482 -12.75 3.80 -17.29
N GLY A 483 -13.68 3.54 -16.37
CA GLY A 483 -14.82 4.43 -16.14
C GLY A 483 -14.38 5.82 -15.69
N LEU A 484 -13.38 5.88 -14.81
CA LEU A 484 -12.85 7.13 -14.27
C LEU A 484 -12.20 7.97 -15.37
N TYR A 485 -11.29 7.41 -16.16
CA TYR A 485 -10.62 8.14 -17.24
C TYR A 485 -11.60 8.62 -18.31
N ARG A 486 -12.57 7.78 -18.72
CA ARG A 486 -13.62 8.23 -19.65
C ARG A 486 -14.42 9.40 -19.11
N LEU A 487 -14.80 9.35 -17.83
CA LEU A 487 -15.54 10.44 -17.20
C LEU A 487 -14.71 11.73 -17.21
N LEU A 488 -13.43 11.63 -16.86
CA LEU A 488 -12.50 12.77 -16.84
C LEU A 488 -12.27 13.35 -18.24
N ASP A 489 -12.15 12.50 -19.26
CA ASP A 489 -11.94 12.93 -20.64
C ASP A 489 -13.18 13.59 -21.24
N LEU A 490 -14.38 13.05 -20.97
CA LEU A 490 -15.65 13.70 -21.36
C LEU A 490 -15.80 15.08 -20.71
N LYS A 491 -15.37 15.22 -19.45
CA LYS A 491 -15.38 16.49 -18.72
C LYS A 491 -14.33 17.47 -19.24
N SER A 492 -13.13 17.00 -19.57
CA SER A 492 -12.05 17.86 -20.07
C SER A 492 -12.43 18.52 -21.40
N VAL A 493 -13.13 17.79 -22.27
CA VAL A 493 -13.66 18.33 -23.55
C VAL A 493 -15.01 19.03 -23.41
N LYS A 494 -15.53 19.18 -22.19
CA LYS A 494 -16.85 19.78 -21.89
C LYS A 494 -17.97 19.17 -22.72
N SER A 495 -17.98 17.84 -22.84
CA SER A 495 -18.96 17.10 -23.64
C SER A 495 -20.38 17.43 -23.21
N LYS A 496 -21.28 17.59 -24.21
CA LYS A 496 -22.72 17.76 -23.99
C LYS A 496 -23.48 16.44 -23.96
N ASP A 497 -22.79 15.31 -24.16
CA ASP A 497 -23.40 13.99 -24.16
C ASP A 497 -23.65 13.51 -22.72
N GLN A 498 -24.87 13.78 -22.23
CA GLN A 498 -25.31 13.36 -20.90
C GLN A 498 -25.37 11.83 -20.75
N ASN A 499 -25.61 11.10 -21.84
CA ASN A 499 -25.64 9.64 -21.80
C ASN A 499 -24.24 9.08 -21.57
N ALA A 500 -23.25 9.51 -22.37
CA ALA A 500 -21.87 9.07 -22.20
C ALA A 500 -21.31 9.39 -20.81
N MET A 501 -21.63 10.59 -20.28
CA MET A 501 -21.23 10.97 -18.92
C MET A 501 -21.86 10.08 -17.85
N LYS A 502 -23.17 9.80 -17.95
CA LYS A 502 -23.85 8.90 -17.00
C LYS A 502 -23.33 7.47 -17.11
N GLN A 503 -23.08 6.96 -18.31
CA GLN A 503 -22.52 5.63 -18.52
C GLN A 503 -21.14 5.49 -17.87
N ALA A 504 -20.23 6.44 -18.12
CA ALA A 504 -18.90 6.44 -17.49
C ALA A 504 -19.00 6.52 -15.96
N LYS A 505 -19.90 7.36 -15.42
CA LYS A 505 -20.15 7.43 -13.97
C LYS A 505 -20.72 6.12 -13.41
N TYR A 506 -21.64 5.48 -14.12
CA TYR A 506 -22.18 4.18 -13.74
C TYR A 506 -21.07 3.13 -13.66
N ASP A 507 -20.16 3.07 -14.64
CA ASP A 507 -19.09 2.09 -14.66
C ASP A 507 -18.13 2.25 -13.47
N VAL A 508 -17.80 3.50 -13.09
CA VAL A 508 -17.05 3.81 -11.86
C VAL A 508 -17.78 3.25 -10.63
N LEU A 509 -19.06 3.58 -10.47
CA LEU A 509 -19.84 3.19 -9.28
C LEU A 509 -20.19 1.70 -9.27
N LYS A 510 -20.39 1.07 -10.43
CA LYS A 510 -20.58 -0.37 -10.59
C LYS A 510 -19.34 -1.10 -10.07
N ALA A 511 -18.14 -0.70 -10.45
CA ALA A 511 -16.92 -1.34 -9.98
C ALA A 511 -16.78 -1.30 -8.43
N VAL A 512 -17.18 -0.18 -7.81
CA VAL A 512 -17.20 -0.02 -6.34
C VAL A 512 -18.21 -0.96 -5.67
N ARG A 513 -19.38 -1.20 -6.30
CA ARG A 513 -20.48 -2.00 -5.75
C ARG A 513 -20.44 -3.49 -6.12
N SER A 514 -19.79 -3.86 -7.23
CA SER A 514 -19.69 -5.25 -7.74
C SER A 514 -19.21 -6.18 -6.62
N GLY A 515 -19.95 -7.25 -6.35
CA GLY A 515 -19.57 -8.24 -5.32
C GLY A 515 -20.02 -7.90 -3.89
N LEU A 516 -20.45 -6.66 -3.65
CA LEU A 516 -20.99 -6.19 -2.38
C LEU A 516 -22.52 -6.12 -2.42
N VAL A 517 -23.06 -5.57 -3.51
CA VAL A 517 -24.50 -5.37 -3.71
C VAL A 517 -24.95 -6.05 -4.99
N SER A 518 -26.17 -6.61 -5.01
CA SER A 518 -26.74 -7.21 -6.21
C SER A 518 -27.12 -6.14 -7.23
N HIS A 519 -26.51 -6.21 -8.42
CA HIS A 519 -26.83 -5.32 -9.55
C HIS A 519 -28.10 -5.70 -10.31
N LYS A 520 -28.73 -6.84 -9.99
CA LYS A 520 -30.03 -7.23 -10.55
C LYS A 520 -31.15 -6.22 -10.23
N ARG A 521 -30.90 -5.31 -9.28
CA ARG A 521 -31.81 -4.26 -8.83
C ARG A 521 -31.37 -2.86 -9.25
N ASP A 522 -30.37 -2.72 -10.11
CA ASP A 522 -29.99 -1.43 -10.72
C ASP A 522 -31.11 -1.01 -11.68
N ASN A 523 -32.22 -0.57 -11.11
CA ASN A 523 -33.39 -0.14 -11.84
C ASN A 523 -33.14 1.24 -12.47
N ARG A 524 -34.03 1.63 -13.38
CA ARG A 524 -33.98 2.94 -14.04
C ARG A 524 -33.86 4.12 -13.05
N ASN A 525 -34.46 4.02 -11.86
CA ASN A 525 -34.40 5.08 -10.85
C ASN A 525 -32.99 5.24 -10.28
N TYR A 526 -32.31 4.15 -9.92
CA TYR A 526 -30.93 4.21 -9.46
C TYR A 526 -30.02 4.87 -10.51
N TYR A 527 -30.11 4.46 -11.78
CA TYR A 527 -29.30 5.04 -12.85
C TYR A 527 -29.58 6.55 -13.05
N LEU A 528 -30.81 6.99 -12.81
CA LEU A 528 -31.16 8.40 -12.89
C LEU A 528 -30.64 9.22 -11.70
N GLU A 529 -30.65 8.65 -10.50
CA GLU A 529 -30.30 9.31 -9.23
C GLU A 529 -28.83 9.14 -8.81
N MET A 530 -28.10 8.20 -9.39
CA MET A 530 -26.72 7.90 -8.97
C MET A 530 -25.82 9.14 -9.05
N GLY A 531 -24.96 9.29 -8.04
CA GLY A 531 -23.98 10.36 -8.04
C GLY A 531 -24.54 11.78 -7.83
N THR A 532 -25.74 11.92 -7.28
CA THR A 532 -26.37 13.22 -6.98
C THR A 532 -26.11 13.70 -5.55
N LYS A 533 -25.90 12.78 -4.59
CA LYS A 533 -25.72 13.08 -3.17
C LYS A 533 -24.27 12.88 -2.73
N PHE A 534 -23.73 13.91 -2.10
CA PHE A 534 -22.41 13.90 -1.48
C PHE A 534 -22.53 13.86 0.04
N TYR A 535 -21.57 13.20 0.66
CA TYR A 535 -21.46 13.06 2.11
C TYR A 535 -20.07 13.46 2.54
N PHE A 536 -20.00 14.21 3.63
CA PHE A 536 -18.76 14.75 4.17
C PHE A 536 -18.02 13.71 5.01
N CYS A 537 -16.70 13.65 4.87
CA CYS A 537 -15.83 12.82 5.69
C CYS A 537 -15.12 13.67 6.76
N ALA A 538 -15.46 13.45 8.02
CA ALA A 538 -14.89 14.14 9.18
C ALA A 538 -13.41 13.80 9.44
N SER A 539 -12.82 12.82 8.74
CA SER A 539 -11.39 12.52 8.85
C SER A 539 -10.52 13.24 7.82
N CYS A 540 -10.98 13.47 6.59
CA CYS A 540 -10.14 14.07 5.55
C CYS A 540 -10.65 15.42 5.03
N GLY A 541 -11.87 15.84 5.40
CA GLY A 541 -12.44 17.11 4.95
C GLY A 541 -12.97 17.10 3.52
N TYR A 542 -13.02 15.92 2.87
CA TYR A 542 -13.60 15.74 1.55
C TYR A 542 -15.04 15.26 1.62
N GLU A 543 -15.83 15.68 0.63
CA GLU A 543 -17.12 15.11 0.29
C GLU A 543 -16.97 14.02 -0.76
N PHE A 544 -17.63 12.87 -0.58
CA PHE A 544 -17.66 11.78 -1.56
C PHE A 544 -19.09 11.34 -1.86
N LEU A 545 -19.27 10.62 -2.97
CA LEU A 545 -20.50 9.87 -3.20
C LEU A 545 -20.69 8.77 -2.15
N PHE A 546 -21.95 8.42 -1.90
CA PHE A 546 -22.33 7.45 -0.87
C PHE A 546 -21.61 6.08 -1.03
N GLU A 547 -21.32 5.68 -2.26
CA GLU A 547 -20.65 4.43 -2.58
C GLU A 547 -19.24 4.32 -1.98
N PHE A 548 -18.63 5.43 -1.56
CA PHE A 548 -17.33 5.45 -0.88
C PHE A 548 -17.44 5.49 0.66
N PHE A 549 -18.63 5.22 1.20
CA PHE A 549 -18.89 5.07 2.63
C PHE A 549 -19.37 3.66 2.95
N HIS A 550 -19.21 3.25 4.21
CA HIS A 550 -19.71 1.97 4.69
C HIS A 550 -21.26 2.00 4.77
N PRO A 551 -21.99 0.94 4.34
CA PRO A 551 -23.45 0.93 4.35
C PRO A 551 -24.10 1.22 5.72
N ASN A 552 -23.45 0.80 6.82
CA ASN A 552 -23.95 1.06 8.19
C ASN A 552 -24.06 2.56 8.53
N ASN A 553 -23.35 3.45 7.81
CA ASN A 553 -23.48 4.89 7.99
C ASN A 553 -24.89 5.40 7.63
N ARG A 554 -25.68 4.65 6.83
CA ARG A 554 -27.09 5.01 6.51
C ARG A 554 -27.99 5.12 7.74
N PHE A 555 -27.63 4.45 8.83
CA PHE A 555 -28.40 4.45 10.07
C PHE A 555 -27.85 5.39 11.14
N ALA A 556 -26.71 6.05 10.86
CA ALA A 556 -26.15 7.04 11.77
C ALA A 556 -26.97 8.33 11.71
N THR A 557 -27.48 8.76 12.87
CA THR A 557 -28.35 9.93 13.01
C THR A 557 -27.60 11.26 12.93
N GLN A 558 -26.27 11.26 12.97
CA GLN A 558 -25.40 12.43 12.89
C GLN A 558 -24.52 12.37 11.63
N PHE A 559 -24.79 13.25 10.67
CA PHE A 559 -24.04 13.36 9.41
C PHE A 559 -22.61 13.87 9.61
N ASP A 560 -22.35 14.53 10.74
CA ASP A 560 -21.17 15.33 11.02
C ASP A 560 -19.95 14.46 11.41
N ASN A 561 -20.17 13.15 11.64
CA ASN A 561 -19.17 12.19 12.13
C ASN A 561 -18.85 11.07 11.12
N TRP A 562 -19.27 11.22 9.87
CA TRP A 562 -19.10 10.17 8.86
C TRP A 562 -17.64 10.04 8.43
N LEU A 563 -17.22 8.80 8.18
CA LEU A 563 -15.88 8.46 7.72
C LEU A 563 -15.97 7.72 6.40
N CYS A 564 -15.23 8.19 5.39
CA CYS A 564 -15.11 7.48 4.12
C CYS A 564 -14.28 6.20 4.31
N THR A 565 -14.53 5.20 3.49
CA THR A 565 -13.81 3.91 3.57
C THR A 565 -12.33 4.04 3.24
N GLY A 566 -11.92 5.08 2.50
CA GLY A 566 -10.51 5.40 2.28
C GLY A 566 -9.78 5.72 3.60
N CYS A 567 -10.33 6.59 4.43
CA CYS A 567 -9.75 6.92 5.74
C CYS A 567 -9.78 5.72 6.71
N ILE A 568 -10.86 4.93 6.69
CA ILE A 568 -10.97 3.70 7.50
C ILE A 568 -9.88 2.70 7.11
N LEU A 569 -9.71 2.43 5.81
CA LEU A 569 -8.68 1.52 5.32
C LEU A 569 -7.28 1.99 5.71
N ARG A 570 -6.96 3.28 5.52
CA ARG A 570 -5.65 3.84 5.88
C ARG A 570 -5.35 3.67 7.37
N SER A 571 -6.34 3.94 8.24
CA SER A 571 -6.23 3.70 9.69
C SER A 571 -5.89 2.24 10.01
N LYS A 572 -6.56 1.29 9.33
CA LYS A 572 -6.32 -0.14 9.55
C LYS A 572 -4.92 -0.57 9.13
N LEU A 573 -4.45 -0.09 7.99
CA LEU A 573 -3.09 -0.36 7.51
C LEU A 573 -2.04 0.31 8.42
N ASP A 574 -2.35 1.45 9.02
CA ASP A 574 -1.51 2.11 10.02
C ASP A 574 -1.44 1.37 11.36
N GLU A 575 -2.44 0.55 11.68
CA GLU A 575 -2.50 -0.22 12.92
C GLU A 575 -1.91 -1.64 12.77
N GLU A 576 -1.45 -2.00 11.56
CA GLU A 576 -0.81 -3.28 11.31
C GLU A 576 0.46 -3.48 12.14
N ALA A 577 0.54 -4.66 12.75
CA ALA A 577 1.61 -5.08 13.66
C ALA A 577 2.49 -6.21 13.13
N ASP A 578 2.13 -6.80 11.99
CA ASP A 578 2.89 -7.86 11.32
C ASP A 578 4.33 -7.43 11.04
N HIS A 579 5.22 -8.41 10.95
CA HIS A 579 6.63 -8.22 10.63
C HIS A 579 7.32 -7.16 11.52
N GLN A 580 6.86 -7.04 12.77
CA GLN A 580 7.32 -6.04 13.74
C GLN A 580 7.16 -4.59 13.24
N LYS A 581 6.11 -4.29 12.46
CA LYS A 581 5.82 -2.92 11.98
C LYS A 581 5.63 -1.91 13.11
N LEU A 582 4.88 -2.26 14.17
CA LEU A 582 4.70 -1.38 15.34
C LEU A 582 6.04 -1.05 15.99
N TRP A 583 6.89 -2.05 16.18
CA TRP A 583 8.23 -1.85 16.71
C TRP A 583 9.10 -0.97 15.82
N SER A 584 9.01 -1.15 14.51
CA SER A 584 9.72 -0.32 13.54
C SER A 584 9.26 1.15 13.61
N LYS A 585 7.95 1.40 13.85
CA LYS A 585 7.42 2.74 14.12
C LYS A 585 7.96 3.31 15.44
N ASP A 586 7.99 2.52 16.50
CA ASP A 586 8.47 2.93 17.83
C ASP A 586 9.96 3.30 17.81
N ILE A 587 10.80 2.49 17.14
CA ILE A 587 12.22 2.78 16.92
C ILE A 587 12.41 4.18 16.32
N MET A 588 11.64 4.48 15.27
CA MET A 588 11.77 5.77 14.58
C MET A 588 11.15 6.93 15.36
N THR A 589 10.12 6.69 16.18
CA THR A 589 9.42 7.73 16.96
C THR A 589 10.36 8.47 17.92
N GLY A 590 11.40 7.79 18.44
CA GLY A 590 12.42 8.42 19.29
C GLY A 590 13.11 9.63 18.65
N PHE A 591 13.16 9.70 17.31
CA PHE A 591 13.77 10.81 16.57
C PHE A 591 12.83 11.99 16.35
N TYR A 592 11.54 11.90 16.69
CA TYR A 592 10.51 12.88 16.33
C TYR A 592 9.72 13.37 17.55
N PRO A 593 10.35 14.10 18.50
CA PRO A 593 9.72 14.46 19.77
C PRO A 593 8.49 15.36 19.64
N ASP A 594 8.46 16.25 18.64
CA ASP A 594 7.38 17.22 18.43
C ASP A 594 6.31 16.73 17.44
N TRP A 595 6.51 15.53 16.87
CA TRP A 595 5.60 14.98 15.88
C TRP A 595 4.30 14.49 16.52
N LYS A 596 3.18 14.90 15.94
CA LYS A 596 1.85 14.36 16.29
C LYS A 596 1.26 13.56 15.14
N PRO A 597 0.85 12.30 15.36
CA PRO A 597 0.37 11.41 14.30
C PRO A 597 -0.90 11.93 13.59
N THR A 598 -1.75 12.67 14.30
CA THR A 598 -3.06 13.10 13.83
C THR A 598 -3.10 14.56 13.33
N GLU A 599 -1.95 15.23 13.17
CA GLU A 599 -1.91 16.55 12.53
C GLU A 599 -2.11 16.46 11.02
N PHE A 600 -2.77 17.43 10.41
CA PHE A 600 -3.05 17.45 8.98
C PHE A 600 -1.84 17.94 8.17
N ASN A 601 -1.61 17.31 7.02
CA ASN A 601 -0.65 17.80 6.03
C ASN A 601 -1.34 18.81 5.11
N ALA A 602 -0.54 19.51 4.30
CA ALA A 602 -1.07 20.29 3.19
C ALA A 602 -1.70 19.34 2.15
N ASP A 603 -3.01 19.46 1.91
CA ASP A 603 -3.70 18.62 0.94
C ASP A 603 -3.25 18.95 -0.47
N ALA A 604 -2.75 17.95 -1.21
CA ALA A 604 -2.55 18.10 -2.65
C ALA A 604 -3.89 18.41 -3.36
N PRO A 605 -3.87 19.29 -4.38
CA PRO A 605 -5.06 19.66 -5.11
C PRO A 605 -5.64 18.46 -5.87
N ILE A 606 -6.96 18.46 -6.09
CA ILE A 606 -7.66 17.45 -6.87
C ILE A 606 -8.10 18.04 -8.21
N LEU A 607 -8.02 17.24 -9.27
CA LEU A 607 -8.45 17.65 -10.61
C LEU A 607 -9.92 18.09 -10.62
N ASP A 608 -10.20 19.29 -11.15
CA ASP A 608 -11.54 19.89 -11.17
C ASP A 608 -12.59 19.01 -11.86
N ASN A 609 -12.20 18.29 -12.92
CA ASN A 609 -13.07 17.37 -13.64
C ASN A 609 -13.55 16.18 -12.79
N GLY A 610 -12.89 15.90 -11.65
CA GLY A 610 -13.25 14.88 -10.68
C GLY A 610 -14.26 15.30 -9.63
N GLN A 611 -14.68 16.58 -9.60
CA GLN A 611 -15.59 17.13 -8.59
C GLN A 611 -16.96 16.46 -8.54
N ASP A 612 -17.34 15.69 -9.56
CA ASP A 612 -18.57 14.89 -9.59
C ASP A 612 -18.50 13.58 -8.77
N LEU A 613 -17.31 13.25 -8.26
CA LEU A 613 -17.04 12.07 -7.45
C LEU A 613 -16.51 12.43 -6.06
N VAL A 614 -15.66 13.45 -5.97
CA VAL A 614 -15.03 13.90 -4.72
C VAL A 614 -14.79 15.41 -4.72
N ARG A 615 -15.03 16.08 -3.59
CA ARG A 615 -14.85 17.54 -3.45
C ARG A 615 -14.12 17.87 -2.16
N PHE A 616 -13.05 18.65 -2.22
CA PHE A 616 -12.49 19.21 -0.99
C PHE A 616 -13.45 20.25 -0.41
N LYS A 617 -13.77 20.17 0.88
CA LYS A 617 -14.76 21.06 1.50
C LYS A 617 -14.16 22.02 2.49
N THR A 618 -13.26 21.53 3.34
CA THR A 618 -12.68 22.35 4.40
C THR A 618 -11.38 21.76 4.90
N ASP A 619 -10.44 22.66 5.19
CA ASP A 619 -9.21 22.40 5.92
C ASP A 619 -9.37 22.60 7.43
N LYS A 620 -10.53 23.13 7.88
CA LYS A 620 -10.83 23.43 9.28
C LYS A 620 -10.85 22.15 10.12
N ALA A 621 -9.93 22.08 11.09
CA ALA A 621 -9.76 20.92 11.98
C ALA A 621 -10.36 21.12 13.38
N GLU A 622 -10.69 22.36 13.75
CA GLU A 622 -11.25 22.69 15.06
C GLU A 622 -12.67 23.24 14.91
N ARG A 623 -13.60 22.79 15.78
CA ARG A 623 -14.97 23.30 15.80
C ARG A 623 -15.01 24.66 16.49
N ASP A 624 -15.86 25.55 15.98
CA ASP A 624 -16.10 26.81 16.69
C ASP A 624 -16.71 26.53 18.06
N PRO A 625 -16.36 27.31 19.09
CA PRO A 625 -16.98 27.19 20.41
C PRO A 625 -18.50 27.35 20.27
N LEU A 626 -19.25 26.55 21.03
CA LEU A 626 -20.71 26.64 21.04
C LEU A 626 -21.15 28.06 21.44
N PRO A 627 -22.10 28.68 20.70
CA PRO A 627 -22.70 29.94 21.07
C PRO A 627 -23.17 29.90 22.52
N SER A 628 -22.98 31.03 23.22
CA SER A 628 -23.45 31.20 24.58
C SER A 628 -24.97 31.00 24.65
N GLN A 629 -25.44 30.37 25.73
CA GLN A 629 -26.87 30.25 26.02
C GLN A 629 -27.50 31.64 26.14
N ALA A 630 -28.63 31.84 25.46
CA ALA A 630 -29.46 33.03 25.57
C ALA A 630 -30.74 32.70 26.36
N LEU A 631 -31.11 33.56 27.31
CA LEU A 631 -32.40 33.48 27.99
C LEU A 631 -33.48 34.09 27.08
N LEU A 632 -34.47 33.30 26.70
CA LEU A 632 -35.59 33.72 25.88
C LEU A 632 -36.63 34.51 26.72
N PRO A 633 -37.49 35.33 26.07
CA PRO A 633 -38.52 36.11 26.77
C PRO A 633 -39.55 35.29 27.57
N ASP A 634 -39.68 34.01 27.29
CA ASP A 634 -40.56 33.06 27.99
C ASP A 634 -39.91 32.43 29.24
N GLY A 635 -38.66 32.80 29.54
CA GLY A 635 -37.88 32.27 30.66
C GLY A 635 -37.12 30.98 30.35
N ASN A 636 -37.20 30.45 29.12
CA ASN A 636 -36.44 29.27 28.72
C ASN A 636 -35.04 29.64 28.23
N PHE A 637 -34.06 28.75 28.44
CA PHE A 637 -32.73 28.89 27.85
C PHE A 637 -32.73 28.31 26.44
N TYR A 638 -32.27 29.10 25.48
CA TYR A 638 -31.99 28.68 24.11
C TYR A 638 -30.49 28.69 23.87
N GLN A 639 -29.93 27.54 23.50
CA GLN A 639 -28.58 27.48 22.95
C GLN A 639 -28.69 27.27 21.44
N PRO A 640 -28.29 28.24 20.60
CA PRO A 640 -28.16 28.00 19.17
C PRO A 640 -27.19 26.84 18.95
N SER A 641 -27.59 25.84 18.15
CA SER A 641 -26.62 24.85 17.68
C SER A 641 -25.67 25.51 16.68
N ASN A 642 -24.45 24.99 16.54
CA ASN A 642 -23.47 25.46 15.53
C ASN A 642 -23.93 25.27 14.08
N GLY A 643 -25.16 24.78 13.85
CA GLY A 643 -25.48 24.01 12.65
C GLY A 643 -24.57 22.77 12.54
N ASN A 644 -24.76 21.99 11.48
CA ASN A 644 -23.87 20.89 11.16
C ASN A 644 -22.59 21.46 10.55
N GLN A 645 -21.72 22.04 11.37
CA GLN A 645 -20.44 22.55 10.91
C GLN A 645 -19.61 21.38 10.37
N LEU A 646 -19.29 21.43 9.09
CA LEU A 646 -18.39 20.47 8.46
C LEU A 646 -16.96 20.82 8.89
N VAL A 647 -16.38 19.98 9.73
CA VAL A 647 -15.02 20.12 10.29
C VAL A 647 -14.35 18.76 10.21
N ARG A 648 -13.07 18.73 9.87
CA ARG A 648 -12.29 17.48 9.81
C ARG A 648 -11.62 17.15 11.15
N ASP A 649 -12.39 17.09 12.23
CA ASP A 649 -11.89 16.91 13.60
C ASP A 649 -11.75 15.44 14.03
N LEU A 650 -12.07 14.47 13.15
CA LEU A 650 -12.02 13.03 13.42
C LEU A 650 -10.96 12.32 12.57
N LYS A 651 -9.75 12.88 12.49
CA LYS A 651 -8.65 12.25 11.74
C LYS A 651 -8.33 10.86 12.29
N ARG A 652 -8.37 9.84 11.44
CA ARG A 652 -8.14 8.42 11.83
C ARG A 652 -6.75 7.89 11.49
N HIS A 653 -6.21 8.25 10.33
CA HIS A 653 -4.92 7.74 9.87
C HIS A 653 -3.73 8.54 10.42
N TYR A 654 -2.59 7.88 10.57
CA TYR A 654 -1.36 8.38 11.20
C TYR A 654 -0.31 8.75 10.15
N ASP A 655 -0.69 9.63 9.21
CA ASP A 655 0.11 10.04 8.06
C ASP A 655 0.72 11.44 8.19
N SER A 656 0.62 12.07 9.36
CA SER A 656 1.21 13.39 9.61
C SER A 656 2.72 13.40 9.34
N VAL A 657 3.19 14.46 8.70
CA VAL A 657 4.61 14.80 8.58
C VAL A 657 4.93 16.21 9.09
N GLN A 658 4.03 16.73 9.92
CA GLN A 658 4.19 18.00 10.64
C GLN A 658 5.03 17.81 11.90
N GLY A 659 5.74 18.86 12.34
CA GLY A 659 6.58 18.80 13.54
C GLY A 659 7.81 17.88 13.43
N LEU A 660 8.26 17.55 12.21
CA LEU A 660 9.45 16.72 12.00
C LEU A 660 10.75 17.55 12.04
N PRO A 661 11.86 17.01 12.59
CA PRO A 661 13.15 17.69 12.59
C PRO A 661 13.78 17.72 11.19
N THR A 662 14.80 18.57 11.01
CA THR A 662 15.64 18.51 9.80
C THR A 662 16.58 17.30 9.83
N LEU A 663 17.05 16.86 8.66
CA LEU A 663 18.01 15.74 8.56
C LEU A 663 19.28 16.00 9.40
N THR A 664 19.78 17.25 9.39
CA THR A 664 20.94 17.64 10.21
C THR A 664 20.66 17.52 11.71
N THR A 665 19.45 17.88 12.16
CA THR A 665 19.06 17.77 13.57
C THR A 665 18.97 16.30 13.98
N LEU A 666 18.34 15.47 13.15
CA LEU A 666 18.24 14.03 13.38
C LEU A 666 19.63 13.37 13.50
N LEU A 667 20.56 13.73 12.61
CA LEU A 667 21.93 13.20 12.61
C LEU A 667 22.81 13.70 13.77
N LYS A 668 22.40 14.75 14.50
CA LYS A 668 23.13 15.29 15.66
C LYS A 668 22.48 14.95 17.01
N ALA A 669 21.33 14.28 17.01
CA ALA A 669 20.54 14.06 18.20
C ALA A 669 21.01 12.83 19.01
N ASP A 670 22.20 12.91 19.62
CA ASP A 670 22.80 11.80 20.37
C ASP A 670 21.92 11.30 21.54
N GLY A 671 21.23 12.20 22.23
CA GLY A 671 20.27 11.82 23.30
C GLY A 671 18.98 11.15 22.80
N LEU A 672 18.55 11.43 21.56
CA LEU A 672 17.37 10.79 20.95
C LEU A 672 17.68 9.39 20.40
N ARG A 673 18.94 9.15 20.03
CA ARG A 673 19.41 7.83 19.55
C ARG A 673 19.25 6.73 20.59
N GLN A 674 19.39 7.06 21.87
CA GLN A 674 19.28 6.05 22.93
C GLN A 674 17.88 5.42 22.97
N LYS A 675 16.82 6.23 22.86
CA LYS A 675 15.43 5.74 22.80
C LYS A 675 15.20 4.78 21.63
N ALA A 676 15.75 5.11 20.46
CA ALA A 676 15.64 4.26 19.28
C ALA A 676 16.41 2.93 19.45
N ARG A 677 17.62 2.99 20.03
CA ARG A 677 18.41 1.79 20.36
C ARG A 677 17.69 0.89 21.35
N ASP A 678 17.06 1.46 22.37
CA ASP A 678 16.27 0.73 23.36
C ASP A 678 15.08 0.03 22.71
N ALA A 679 14.30 0.75 21.90
CA ALA A 679 13.17 0.17 21.17
C ALA A 679 13.62 -0.97 20.23
N ALA A 680 14.78 -0.84 19.59
CA ALA A 680 15.35 -1.88 18.73
C ALA A 680 15.76 -3.13 19.52
N LEU A 681 16.44 -2.95 20.66
CA LEU A 681 16.80 -4.06 21.56
C LEU A 681 15.56 -4.77 22.10
N ILE A 682 14.52 -4.03 22.50
CA ILE A 682 13.26 -4.59 22.99
C ILE A 682 12.55 -5.38 21.88
N ALA A 683 12.49 -4.84 20.66
CA ALA A 683 11.88 -5.51 19.52
C ALA A 683 12.58 -6.84 19.19
N ASP A 684 13.91 -6.83 19.10
CA ASP A 684 14.69 -8.03 18.85
C ASP A 684 14.59 -9.04 20.00
N SER A 685 14.52 -8.56 21.25
CA SER A 685 14.35 -9.42 22.43
C SER A 685 13.00 -10.11 22.45
N GLU A 686 11.90 -9.41 22.16
CA GLU A 686 10.57 -10.03 22.08
C GLU A 686 10.51 -11.11 21.00
N ARG A 687 11.01 -10.81 19.79
CA ARG A 687 11.08 -11.79 18.69
C ARG A 687 11.91 -13.00 19.09
N SER A 688 13.11 -12.77 19.62
CA SER A 688 14.06 -13.83 19.95
C SER A 688 13.54 -14.75 21.05
N LEU A 689 12.95 -14.19 22.11
CA LEU A 689 12.37 -14.96 23.20
C LEU A 689 11.12 -15.73 22.76
N ALA A 690 10.27 -15.13 21.92
CA ALA A 690 9.09 -15.80 21.38
C ALA A 690 9.46 -17.01 20.51
N LEU A 691 10.45 -16.87 19.64
CA LEU A 691 10.97 -17.98 18.82
C LEU A 691 11.63 -19.05 19.67
N TYR A 692 12.49 -18.67 20.62
CA TYR A 692 13.16 -19.61 21.52
C TYR A 692 12.15 -20.48 22.30
N LEU A 693 11.16 -19.86 22.93
CA LEU A 693 10.15 -20.56 23.74
C LEU A 693 9.20 -21.42 22.90
N ARG A 694 9.06 -21.12 21.59
CA ARG A 694 8.35 -22.00 20.65
C ARG A 694 9.18 -23.24 20.29
N THR A 695 10.48 -23.08 20.03
CA THR A 695 11.36 -24.15 19.53
C THR A 695 11.80 -25.16 20.59
N TYR A 696 11.84 -24.77 21.87
CA TYR A 696 12.27 -25.66 22.96
C TYR A 696 11.13 -25.93 23.96
N PRO A 697 10.23 -26.90 23.67
CA PRO A 697 9.08 -27.23 24.49
C PRO A 697 9.44 -27.96 25.79
N HIS A 698 10.65 -28.46 25.99
CA HIS A 698 11.05 -29.20 27.21
C HIS A 698 11.22 -28.31 28.45
N LEU A 699 10.97 -27.01 28.31
CA LEU A 699 10.67 -26.08 29.40
C LEU A 699 9.19 -26.07 29.81
N ARG A 700 8.32 -26.82 29.10
CA ARG A 700 6.91 -27.07 29.43
C ARG A 700 6.81 -28.09 30.56
N ASP A 701 7.27 -27.68 31.74
CA ASP A 701 6.78 -28.23 32.99
C ASP A 701 5.23 -28.20 32.95
N PRO A 702 4.50 -29.27 33.33
CA PRO A 702 3.05 -29.21 33.53
C PRO A 702 2.59 -28.07 34.48
N SER A 703 3.51 -27.45 35.23
CA SER A 703 3.30 -26.23 36.02
C SER A 703 3.39 -24.91 35.22
N MET A 704 3.78 -24.94 33.94
CA MET A 704 3.89 -23.74 33.10
C MET A 704 2.54 -23.04 33.06
N ARG A 705 2.48 -21.95 33.84
CA ARG A 705 1.26 -21.21 34.13
C ARG A 705 0.55 -20.94 32.80
N PRO A 706 -0.77 -21.20 32.68
CA PRO A 706 -1.56 -20.90 31.47
C PRO A 706 -1.29 -19.52 30.88
N THR A 707 -0.89 -18.56 31.73
CA THR A 707 -0.46 -17.21 31.36
C THR A 707 0.76 -17.13 30.45
N LEU A 708 1.79 -17.99 30.57
CA LEU A 708 2.99 -17.90 29.71
C LEU A 708 2.70 -18.44 28.32
N VAL A 709 1.96 -19.56 28.23
CA VAL A 709 1.49 -20.11 26.96
C VAL A 709 0.59 -19.11 26.25
N SER A 710 -0.37 -18.49 26.96
CA SER A 710 -1.20 -17.38 26.42
C SER A 710 -0.33 -16.25 25.86
N MET A 711 0.71 -15.84 26.58
CA MET A 711 1.60 -14.76 26.14
C MET A 711 2.42 -15.11 24.90
N ILE A 712 2.97 -16.32 24.82
CA ILE A 712 3.69 -16.79 23.63
C ILE A 712 2.74 -16.82 22.42
N HIS A 713 1.47 -17.20 22.62
CA HIS A 713 0.46 -17.14 21.57
C HIS A 713 0.08 -15.70 21.20
N GLU A 714 -0.05 -14.80 22.17
CA GLU A 714 -0.36 -13.37 21.95
C GLU A 714 0.75 -12.65 21.16
N ILE A 715 2.02 -12.95 21.44
CA ILE A 715 3.17 -12.37 20.72
C ILE A 715 3.34 -13.02 19.34
N GLY A 716 3.06 -14.31 19.22
CA GLY A 716 3.17 -15.05 17.97
C GLY A 716 4.61 -15.41 17.60
N ALA A 717 4.90 -15.43 16.29
CA ALA A 717 6.25 -15.59 15.73
C ALA A 717 6.53 -14.40 14.81
N PRO A 718 6.82 -13.22 15.37
CA PRO A 718 6.88 -11.99 14.59
C PRO A 718 8.06 -11.97 13.63
N ASN A 719 7.85 -11.47 12.41
CA ASN A 719 8.83 -11.45 11.32
C ASN A 719 9.44 -12.84 11.07
N HIS A 720 8.58 -13.86 10.96
CA HIS A 720 8.98 -15.26 10.72
C HIS A 720 8.03 -15.90 9.69
N TYR A 721 8.44 -16.96 9.00
CA TYR A 721 7.56 -17.64 8.04
C TYR A 721 6.37 -18.33 8.71
N ASP A 722 6.45 -18.61 10.03
CA ASP A 722 5.35 -19.08 10.88
C ASP A 722 4.52 -17.93 11.52
N GLU A 723 4.73 -16.68 11.11
CA GLU A 723 4.02 -15.51 11.65
C GLU A 723 2.52 -15.61 11.43
N ASP A 724 1.73 -15.32 12.45
CA ASP A 724 0.28 -15.39 12.36
C ASP A 724 -0.33 -14.23 11.57
N GLN A 725 -1.27 -14.58 10.69
CA GLN A 725 -2.12 -13.62 9.98
C GLN A 725 -3.35 -13.23 10.83
N GLY A 726 -3.43 -13.75 12.06
CA GLY A 726 -4.52 -13.56 12.99
C GLY A 726 -5.68 -14.52 12.72
N HIS A 727 -6.58 -14.64 13.69
CA HIS A 727 -7.75 -15.50 13.54
C HIS A 727 -8.60 -15.09 12.33
N GLN A 728 -8.79 -16.02 11.38
CA GLN A 728 -9.83 -15.87 10.36
C GLN A 728 -11.18 -15.71 11.07
N ILE A 729 -11.86 -14.60 10.77
CA ILE A 729 -13.28 -14.45 11.09
C ILE A 729 -13.97 -15.69 10.49
N PRO A 730 -14.66 -16.53 11.28
CA PRO A 730 -15.21 -17.78 10.78
C PRO A 730 -16.05 -17.50 9.52
N ARG A 731 -15.68 -18.13 8.39
CA ARG A 731 -16.30 -17.95 7.05
C ARG A 731 -17.84 -18.05 7.04
N ASN A 732 -18.50 -18.43 8.14
CA ASN A 732 -19.93 -18.77 8.15
C ASN A 732 -20.79 -18.35 9.36
N ARG A 733 -20.31 -17.62 10.39
CA ARG A 733 -21.21 -17.26 11.52
C ARG A 733 -21.82 -15.85 11.43
N ASN A 734 -21.14 -14.86 10.83
CA ASN A 734 -21.57 -13.45 10.87
C ASN A 734 -21.62 -12.71 9.51
N GLY A 735 -21.57 -13.40 8.36
CA GLY A 735 -21.82 -12.74 7.05
C GLY A 735 -20.71 -11.85 6.48
N VAL A 736 -19.50 -11.84 7.05
CA VAL A 736 -18.34 -11.15 6.45
C VAL A 736 -17.75 -12.04 5.34
N LYS A 737 -18.05 -11.72 4.07
CA LYS A 737 -17.40 -12.34 2.91
C LYS A 737 -16.04 -11.67 2.71
N SER A 738 -14.93 -12.40 2.85
CA SER A 738 -13.63 -11.93 2.35
C SER A 738 -13.60 -12.10 0.83
N THR A 739 -13.17 -11.07 0.08
CA THR A 739 -13.07 -11.14 -1.40
C THR A 739 -11.74 -10.61 -1.91
N HIS A 740 -10.76 -10.51 -1.02
CA HIS A 740 -9.40 -10.06 -1.32
C HIS A 740 -8.41 -11.23 -1.18
N THR A 741 -8.85 -12.46 -1.48
CA THR A 741 -7.95 -13.61 -1.73
C THR A 741 -8.17 -14.10 -3.14
N PHE A 742 -7.18 -14.77 -3.74
CA PHE A 742 -7.30 -15.27 -5.12
C PHE A 742 -8.49 -16.23 -5.28
N GLU A 743 -8.68 -17.16 -4.33
CA GLU A 743 -9.80 -18.11 -4.32
C GLU A 743 -11.15 -17.37 -4.30
N THR A 744 -11.34 -16.49 -3.31
CA THR A 744 -12.62 -15.78 -3.10
C THR A 744 -12.91 -14.77 -4.20
N ALA A 745 -11.88 -14.16 -4.80
CA ALA A 745 -12.00 -13.25 -5.93
C ALA A 745 -12.52 -13.98 -7.19
N VAL A 746 -12.00 -15.18 -7.48
CA VAL A 746 -12.47 -16.00 -8.61
C VAL A 746 -13.89 -16.53 -8.36
N GLU A 747 -14.18 -17.00 -7.15
CA GLU A 747 -15.53 -17.44 -6.78
C GLU A 747 -16.54 -16.30 -6.98
N MET A 748 -16.21 -15.11 -6.48
CA MET A 748 -17.03 -13.92 -6.65
C MET A 748 -17.21 -13.54 -8.11
N TYR A 749 -16.15 -13.54 -8.91
CA TYR A 749 -16.20 -13.21 -10.34
C TYR A 749 -17.24 -14.05 -11.09
N ARG A 750 -17.27 -15.36 -10.81
CA ARG A 750 -18.20 -16.30 -11.46
C ARG A 750 -19.67 -15.94 -11.20
N THR A 751 -19.97 -15.33 -10.05
CA THR A 751 -21.34 -14.91 -9.68
C THR A 751 -21.78 -13.57 -10.28
N LEU A 752 -20.85 -12.74 -10.75
CA LEU A 752 -21.14 -11.38 -11.26
C LEU A 752 -21.45 -11.38 -12.76
N ASP A 753 -22.06 -10.31 -13.27
CA ASP A 753 -22.28 -10.13 -14.71
C ASP A 753 -21.03 -9.50 -15.34
N GLU A 754 -19.96 -10.29 -15.40
CA GLU A 754 -18.63 -9.92 -15.90
C GLU A 754 -18.24 -10.76 -17.14
N PRO A 755 -17.37 -10.22 -18.02
CA PRO A 755 -17.07 -10.82 -19.32
C PRO A 755 -16.22 -12.10 -19.21
N TYR A 756 -16.21 -12.94 -20.25
CA TYR A 756 -15.29 -14.08 -20.40
C TYR A 756 -15.10 -14.99 -19.16
N LYS A 757 -16.18 -15.32 -18.44
CA LYS A 757 -16.13 -16.18 -17.23
C LYS A 757 -15.41 -17.52 -17.43
N GLY A 758 -15.42 -18.06 -18.66
CA GLY A 758 -14.77 -19.32 -19.02
C GLY A 758 -13.25 -19.33 -18.84
N THR A 759 -12.60 -18.17 -18.72
CA THR A 759 -11.13 -18.06 -18.53
C THR A 759 -10.64 -18.78 -17.27
N PHE A 760 -11.48 -18.92 -16.25
CA PHE A 760 -11.15 -19.58 -14.98
C PHE A 760 -11.57 -21.06 -14.93
N GLY A 761 -11.83 -21.70 -16.08
CA GLY A 761 -12.24 -23.10 -16.16
C GLY A 761 -13.68 -23.38 -15.67
N PRO A 762 -14.18 -24.63 -15.83
CA PRO A 762 -15.50 -25.02 -15.34
C PRO A 762 -15.57 -24.94 -13.81
N TYR A 763 -16.72 -24.56 -13.27
CA TYR A 763 -16.99 -24.59 -11.83
C TYR A 763 -17.22 -26.05 -11.40
N GLU A 764 -16.21 -26.68 -10.82
CA GLU A 764 -16.43 -27.94 -10.10
C GLU A 764 -17.07 -27.61 -8.75
N HIS A 765 -18.36 -27.93 -8.59
CA HIS A 765 -18.99 -27.91 -7.27
C HIS A 765 -18.17 -28.78 -6.29
N PRO A 766 -17.92 -28.32 -5.05
CA PRO A 766 -17.16 -29.08 -4.05
C PRO A 766 -17.94 -30.30 -3.48
N GLY A 767 -19.05 -30.70 -4.10
CA GLY A 767 -19.76 -31.93 -3.75
C GLY A 767 -19.02 -33.17 -4.26
N ASN A 768 -19.17 -34.28 -3.53
CA ASN A 768 -18.84 -35.59 -4.09
C ASN A 768 -19.81 -35.92 -5.21
N ASP A 769 -19.37 -36.77 -6.14
CA ASP A 769 -20.26 -37.27 -7.16
C ASP A 769 -21.25 -38.27 -6.54
N THR A 770 -22.53 -37.93 -6.59
CA THR A 770 -23.65 -38.78 -6.19
C THR A 770 -24.37 -39.30 -7.43
N TRP A 771 -24.70 -40.58 -7.44
CA TRP A 771 -25.45 -41.17 -8.54
C TRP A 771 -26.95 -41.00 -8.32
N THR A 772 -27.63 -40.37 -9.28
CA THR A 772 -29.09 -40.34 -9.37
C THR A 772 -29.57 -41.27 -10.49
N PRO A 773 -30.88 -41.57 -10.56
CA PRO A 773 -31.45 -42.36 -11.67
C PRO A 773 -31.16 -41.76 -13.06
N ASN A 774 -30.85 -40.46 -13.13
CA ASN A 774 -30.55 -39.74 -14.37
C ASN A 774 -29.04 -39.55 -14.62
N GLY A 775 -28.17 -40.13 -13.78
CA GLY A 775 -26.72 -40.08 -13.92
C GLY A 775 -25.99 -39.47 -12.73
N LYS A 776 -24.68 -39.27 -12.92
CA LYS A 776 -23.76 -38.72 -11.91
C LYS A 776 -24.02 -37.21 -11.75
N VAL A 777 -24.41 -36.78 -10.55
CA VAL A 777 -24.60 -35.36 -10.18
C VAL A 777 -23.88 -35.05 -8.87
N LYS A 778 -23.33 -33.83 -8.78
CA LYS A 778 -22.62 -33.35 -7.59
C LYS A 778 -23.60 -33.14 -6.43
N ASP A 779 -23.21 -33.54 -5.23
CA ASP A 779 -24.03 -33.36 -4.01
C ASP A 779 -24.45 -31.88 -3.84
N GLY A 780 -25.75 -31.62 -3.72
CA GLY A 780 -26.32 -30.26 -3.62
C GLY A 780 -26.78 -29.61 -4.94
N PHE A 781 -26.76 -30.33 -6.06
CA PHE A 781 -27.40 -29.92 -7.31
C PHE A 781 -28.91 -30.25 -7.24
N TRP A 782 -29.78 -29.23 -7.24
CA TRP A 782 -31.25 -29.41 -7.27
C TRP A 782 -31.77 -29.81 -8.64
#